data_AF-A0A7X1LLP0-F1
#
_entry.id   AF-A0A7X1LLP0-F1
#
_cell.length_a   1.000
_cell.length_b   1.000
_cell.length_c   1.000
_cell.angle_alpha   90.00
_cell.angle_beta   90.00
_cell.angle_gamma   90.00
#
_symmetry.space_group_name_H-M   'P 1'
#
loop_
_entity.id
_entity.type
_entity.pdbx_description
1 polymer ?
#
loop_
_entity_poly.entity_id
_entity_poly.type
_entity_poly.pdbx_seq_one_letter_code
_entity_poly.pdbx_strand_id
1 'polypeptide(L)'
;MKYYIFRIDRNDFVLKELEQGRLRQGWGVNNMSLLDEEGQAVPQDVWIENYYWSEESKERKISKYNNLKNMLNMEIGDFIVIPRAPKWDSFTVGKVKEKYKFSLEEEDFGHLIGLCSDSIKIYEYGVSEIIKEITSKFRSYQSPINNIKNGGLIESLGKLLEEDSKEEEEDDSYEDSSESFFIESYCLNLKGLEEKDMKLTIPIYQRPYSWGEVQISRFLNGIMESLGKNMFIGTIQLGSNEEGGFDIIDGQQRLTTLNLLMLYLQDREGNPKPYFKTDVGGQQDNFERLFEQYRGRDFSAVDIETSNIYELNLKTIAEFVEGSNDVLNSMRVKLIDHIKNNLKFVVVETRATLTETLNIFDTINTSGMDLNGADVFKIKIYEYMKKSLQAGKEVFSEIDGLYKKVIEENKKYGTAVTMGQILELYKDYLISVNELPPTVIKMGTDSFFEKVFDGLIRNKFYSNLLSEENINKIKLDLSDIKSLIEARFLWEEIRNNLSVEAKFEEQLIYWSRYGKHFKIIYYRLFKEQNSNLAEISMLIKKLCKLFTVYSIVYDKQINIMMTFMKEIYTRVLKGESLEAIFSEIEEVTKTHPHGGNISHWFNNKINEPLATKTTAKNLLCRIHAMLHENLDEYTSDNLIKHFFKDHIDIEHIQAYNDRNNAEKVRDTWGDEINSIGNLMILESNINRSIGNYDFSQKKNKYKDSKYEVVKAITSFENWTKEDAAKRREESVKKILEYIYPGL
;
A
#
# COMPACT_ATOMS: atom_id res chain seq x y z
N MET A 1 -40.16 -11.31 5.51
CA MET A 1 -38.70 -11.46 5.30
C MET A 1 -38.16 -12.39 6.36
N LYS A 2 -37.31 -13.34 5.98
CA LYS A 2 -36.61 -14.26 6.88
C LYS A 2 -35.13 -13.93 6.89
N TYR A 3 -34.47 -14.33 7.97
CA TYR A 3 -33.02 -14.23 8.11
C TYR A 3 -32.40 -15.62 8.19
N TYR A 4 -31.26 -15.79 7.56
CA TYR A 4 -30.50 -17.03 7.57
C TYR A 4 -29.06 -16.77 8.00
N ILE A 5 -28.46 -17.70 8.75
CA ILE A 5 -27.01 -17.74 8.96
C ILE A 5 -26.42 -18.74 7.98
N PHE A 6 -25.44 -18.27 7.21
CA PHE A 6 -24.76 -19.04 6.18
C PHE A 6 -23.27 -19.05 6.49
N ARG A 7 -22.75 -20.19 6.93
CA ARG A 7 -21.34 -20.38 7.24
C ARG A 7 -20.63 -20.92 6.00
N ILE A 8 -19.64 -20.18 5.54
CA ILE A 8 -18.81 -20.56 4.40
C ILE A 8 -17.53 -21.22 4.87
N ASP A 9 -16.98 -22.10 4.02
CA ASP A 9 -15.57 -22.44 4.10
C ASP A 9 -14.75 -21.33 3.44
N ARG A 10 -13.72 -20.84 4.12
CA ARG A 10 -12.99 -19.62 3.72
C ARG A 10 -11.83 -19.96 2.82
N ASN A 11 -12.13 -20.43 1.62
CA ASN A 11 -11.15 -20.47 0.54
C ASN A 11 -11.24 -19.20 -0.32
N ASP A 12 -10.19 -18.93 -1.08
CA ASP A 12 -10.11 -17.71 -1.90
C ASP A 12 -11.18 -17.67 -3.00
N PHE A 13 -11.63 -18.83 -3.48
CA PHE A 13 -12.68 -18.94 -4.49
C PHE A 13 -14.03 -18.45 -3.97
N VAL A 14 -14.49 -18.95 -2.82
CA VAL A 14 -15.79 -18.58 -2.23
C VAL A 14 -15.79 -17.10 -1.80
N LEU A 15 -14.65 -16.57 -1.35
CA LEU A 15 -14.54 -15.14 -1.04
C LEU A 15 -14.66 -14.25 -2.29
N LYS A 16 -14.01 -14.63 -3.41
CA LYS A 16 -14.16 -13.93 -4.69
C LYS A 16 -15.58 -14.01 -5.23
N GLU A 17 -16.24 -15.16 -5.11
CA GLU A 17 -17.64 -15.30 -5.53
C GLU A 17 -18.56 -14.40 -4.71
N LEU A 18 -18.33 -14.30 -3.39
CA LEU A 18 -19.10 -13.43 -2.50
C LEU A 18 -18.99 -11.95 -2.90
N GLU A 19 -17.80 -11.47 -3.29
CA GLU A 19 -17.60 -10.11 -3.81
C GLU A 19 -18.45 -9.83 -5.06
N GLN A 20 -18.73 -10.87 -5.86
CA GLN A 20 -19.56 -10.78 -7.05
C GLN A 20 -21.04 -11.06 -6.79
N GLY A 21 -21.46 -11.07 -5.52
CA GLY A 21 -22.84 -11.33 -5.12
C GLY A 21 -23.26 -12.80 -5.28
N ARG A 22 -22.32 -13.74 -5.30
CA ARG A 22 -22.59 -15.18 -5.45
C ARG A 22 -22.16 -15.93 -4.21
N LEU A 23 -23.12 -16.51 -3.50
CA LEU A 23 -22.86 -17.27 -2.28
C LEU A 23 -22.91 -18.77 -2.58
N ARG A 24 -21.75 -19.41 -2.49
CA ARG A 24 -21.61 -20.85 -2.78
C ARG A 24 -21.46 -21.70 -1.52
N GLN A 25 -21.90 -22.95 -1.60
CA GLN A 25 -21.81 -23.93 -0.52
C GLN A 25 -21.59 -25.35 -1.04
N GLY A 26 -20.89 -26.14 -0.24
CA GLY A 26 -21.01 -27.60 -0.20
C GLY A 26 -20.35 -28.39 -1.33
N TRP A 27 -20.14 -29.67 -0.97
CA TRP A 27 -19.48 -30.82 -1.63
C TRP A 27 -20.09 -31.27 -2.97
N GLY A 28 -20.26 -30.35 -3.91
CA GLY A 28 -20.94 -30.61 -5.18
C GLY A 28 -20.00 -31.14 -6.25
N VAL A 29 -20.17 -32.40 -6.64
CA VAL A 29 -19.72 -32.90 -7.96
C VAL A 29 -20.91 -32.93 -8.93
N ASN A 30 -20.70 -33.30 -10.20
CA ASN A 30 -21.78 -33.42 -11.18
C ASN A 30 -22.97 -34.25 -10.63
N ASN A 31 -24.20 -33.81 -10.92
CA ASN A 31 -25.47 -34.45 -10.52
C ASN A 31 -25.88 -34.33 -9.03
N MET A 32 -25.32 -33.37 -8.30
CA MET A 32 -25.66 -33.11 -6.89
C MET A 32 -26.71 -32.01 -6.66
N SER A 33 -27.39 -31.54 -7.72
CA SER A 33 -28.43 -30.52 -7.62
C SER A 33 -29.55 -30.91 -6.65
N LEU A 34 -30.07 -29.93 -5.90
CA LEU A 34 -31.25 -30.12 -5.06
C LEU A 34 -32.56 -30.01 -5.85
N LEU A 35 -32.49 -29.58 -7.12
CA LEU A 35 -33.61 -29.47 -8.04
C LEU A 35 -33.40 -30.44 -9.22
N ASP A 36 -34.47 -31.09 -9.66
CA ASP A 36 -34.50 -31.87 -10.90
C ASP A 36 -34.63 -30.97 -12.13
N GLU A 37 -34.66 -31.58 -13.33
CA GLU A 37 -34.77 -30.87 -14.61
C GLU A 37 -36.08 -30.07 -14.75
N GLU A 38 -37.10 -30.42 -13.97
CA GLU A 38 -38.41 -29.76 -13.93
C GLU A 38 -38.48 -28.67 -12.84
N GLY A 39 -37.38 -28.46 -12.11
CA GLY A 39 -37.27 -27.46 -11.05
C GLY A 39 -37.95 -27.87 -9.74
N GLN A 40 -38.30 -29.15 -9.56
CA GLN A 40 -38.85 -29.68 -8.32
C GLN A 40 -37.73 -30.17 -7.39
N ALA A 41 -37.99 -30.14 -6.08
CA ALA A 41 -37.00 -30.56 -5.10
C ALA A 41 -36.75 -32.07 -5.17
N VAL A 42 -35.49 -32.46 -5.40
CA VAL A 42 -35.08 -33.86 -5.47
C VAL A 42 -35.37 -34.53 -4.11
N PRO A 43 -36.07 -35.69 -4.08
CA PRO A 43 -36.30 -36.46 -2.86
C PRO A 43 -34.99 -36.84 -2.15
N GLN A 44 -35.01 -36.88 -0.81
CA GLN A 44 -33.80 -37.10 0.01
C GLN A 44 -33.10 -38.42 -0.31
N ASP A 45 -33.88 -39.49 -0.45
CA ASP A 45 -33.42 -40.83 -0.81
C ASP A 45 -32.73 -40.83 -2.18
N VAL A 46 -33.35 -40.20 -3.19
CA VAL A 46 -32.79 -40.08 -4.55
C VAL A 46 -31.47 -39.27 -4.53
N TRP A 47 -31.44 -38.15 -3.80
CA TRP A 47 -30.22 -37.34 -3.68
C TRP A 47 -29.08 -38.08 -2.98
N ILE A 48 -29.39 -38.91 -1.97
CA ILE A 48 -28.40 -39.73 -1.25
C ILE A 48 -27.85 -40.85 -2.13
N GLU A 49 -28.69 -41.47 -2.98
CA GLU A 49 -28.26 -42.50 -3.93
C GLU A 49 -27.29 -41.94 -4.98
N ASN A 50 -27.51 -40.69 -5.42
CA ASN A 50 -26.62 -39.98 -6.33
C ASN A 50 -25.33 -39.45 -5.66
N TYR A 51 -25.19 -39.59 -4.34
CA TYR A 51 -24.04 -39.08 -3.59
C TYR A 51 -22.75 -39.86 -3.90
N TYR A 52 -21.86 -39.23 -4.67
CA TYR A 52 -20.67 -39.84 -5.28
C TYR A 52 -19.67 -40.49 -4.30
N TRP A 53 -19.49 -39.95 -3.10
CA TRP A 53 -18.51 -40.49 -2.14
C TRP A 53 -19.06 -41.75 -1.46
N SER A 54 -18.55 -42.92 -1.87
CA SER A 54 -19.06 -44.25 -1.49
C SER A 54 -18.75 -44.68 -0.05
N GLU A 55 -17.78 -44.04 0.62
CA GLU A 55 -17.33 -44.43 1.96
C GLU A 55 -18.05 -43.70 3.13
N GLU A 56 -18.91 -42.71 2.84
CA GLU A 56 -19.56 -41.90 3.89
C GLU A 56 -20.89 -42.52 4.38
N SER A 57 -21.16 -42.49 5.70
CA SER A 57 -22.35 -43.11 6.29
C SER A 57 -23.67 -42.47 5.82
N LYS A 58 -24.75 -43.25 5.76
CA LYS A 58 -26.08 -42.78 5.33
C LYS A 58 -26.58 -41.62 6.18
N GLU A 59 -26.35 -41.66 7.49
CA GLU A 59 -26.74 -40.60 8.44
C GLU A 59 -26.06 -39.26 8.11
N ARG A 60 -24.79 -39.32 7.69
CA ARG A 60 -24.01 -38.13 7.34
C ARG A 60 -24.48 -37.53 6.00
N LYS A 61 -24.84 -38.38 5.03
CA LYS A 61 -25.46 -37.95 3.77
C LYS A 61 -26.84 -37.29 3.99
N ILE A 62 -27.67 -37.87 4.84
CA ILE A 62 -28.96 -37.28 5.28
C ILE A 62 -28.74 -35.90 5.91
N SER A 63 -27.75 -35.78 6.81
CA SER A 63 -27.43 -34.50 7.46
C SER A 63 -27.01 -33.42 6.45
N LYS A 64 -26.16 -33.76 5.48
CA LYS A 64 -25.74 -32.85 4.40
C LYS A 64 -26.93 -32.40 3.55
N TYR A 65 -27.77 -33.32 3.08
CA TYR A 65 -28.99 -32.98 2.34
C TYR A 65 -29.87 -32.03 3.14
N ASN A 66 -30.13 -32.32 4.43
CA ASN A 66 -30.99 -31.49 5.27
C ASN A 66 -30.43 -30.07 5.47
N ASN A 67 -29.11 -29.92 5.55
CA ASN A 67 -28.47 -28.60 5.63
C ASN A 67 -28.63 -27.83 4.30
N LEU A 68 -28.34 -28.47 3.17
CA LEU A 68 -28.38 -27.85 1.85
C LEU A 68 -29.81 -27.54 1.39
N LYS A 69 -30.79 -28.40 1.71
CA LYS A 69 -32.22 -28.18 1.39
C LYS A 69 -32.75 -26.86 1.94
N ASN A 70 -32.15 -26.31 3.00
CA ASN A 70 -32.53 -24.99 3.51
C ASN A 70 -32.32 -23.86 2.49
N MET A 71 -31.43 -24.03 1.50
CA MET A 71 -31.25 -23.07 0.39
C MET A 71 -32.50 -22.96 -0.47
N LEU A 72 -33.28 -24.03 -0.62
CA LEU A 72 -34.54 -24.03 -1.39
C LEU A 72 -35.63 -23.17 -0.72
N ASN A 73 -35.50 -22.91 0.59
CA ASN A 73 -36.49 -22.12 1.34
C ASN A 73 -36.23 -20.61 1.30
N MET A 74 -35.11 -20.17 0.69
CA MET A 74 -34.72 -18.77 0.63
C MET A 74 -35.43 -18.08 -0.53
N GLU A 75 -36.20 -17.04 -0.21
CA GLU A 75 -36.98 -16.28 -1.16
C GLU A 75 -36.29 -14.95 -1.49
N ILE A 76 -36.63 -14.38 -2.65
CA ILE A 76 -36.10 -13.06 -3.05
C ILE A 76 -36.53 -12.04 -1.99
N GLY A 77 -35.55 -11.29 -1.49
CA GLY A 77 -35.73 -10.29 -0.44
C GLY A 77 -35.50 -10.79 0.99
N ASP A 78 -35.25 -12.08 1.21
CA ASP A 78 -34.74 -12.59 2.49
C ASP A 78 -33.29 -12.12 2.73
N PHE A 79 -32.82 -12.17 3.98
CA PHE A 79 -31.47 -11.75 4.36
C PHE A 79 -30.60 -12.94 4.77
N ILE A 80 -29.33 -12.88 4.36
CA ILE A 80 -28.30 -13.86 4.70
C ILE A 80 -27.20 -13.18 5.51
N VAL A 81 -26.85 -13.77 6.64
CA VAL A 81 -25.79 -13.36 7.56
C VAL A 81 -24.64 -14.35 7.44
N ILE A 82 -23.43 -13.89 7.13
CA ILE A 82 -22.25 -14.71 6.91
C ILE A 82 -21.19 -14.38 7.98
N PRO A 83 -21.09 -15.17 9.06
CA PRO A 83 -20.11 -14.94 10.11
C PRO A 83 -18.68 -15.16 9.60
N ARG A 84 -17.73 -14.35 10.07
CA ARG A 84 -16.29 -14.45 9.80
C ARG A 84 -15.94 -14.32 8.31
N ALA A 85 -16.75 -13.57 7.56
CA ALA A 85 -16.49 -13.21 6.18
C ALA A 85 -16.61 -11.69 6.00
N PRO A 86 -15.82 -11.08 5.09
CA PRO A 86 -14.65 -11.68 4.44
C PRO A 86 -13.46 -11.88 5.39
N LYS A 87 -13.44 -11.22 6.57
CA LYS A 87 -12.36 -11.29 7.58
C LYS A 87 -12.75 -12.09 8.82
N TRP A 88 -11.77 -12.51 9.63
CA TRP A 88 -12.01 -13.34 10.83
C TRP A 88 -12.76 -12.60 11.94
N ASP A 89 -12.67 -11.29 11.91
CA ASP A 89 -13.19 -10.31 12.83
C ASP A 89 -14.38 -9.52 12.26
N SER A 90 -15.05 -10.04 11.22
CA SER A 90 -16.23 -9.41 10.63
C SER A 90 -17.37 -10.40 10.38
N PHE A 91 -18.56 -9.90 10.08
CA PHE A 91 -19.63 -10.66 9.44
C PHE A 91 -20.28 -9.85 8.32
N THR A 92 -20.79 -10.53 7.32
CA THR A 92 -21.50 -9.92 6.19
C THR A 92 -23.00 -10.11 6.34
N VAL A 93 -23.80 -9.13 5.93
CA VAL A 93 -25.24 -9.27 5.71
C VAL A 93 -25.54 -8.92 4.26
N GLY A 94 -26.34 -9.73 3.57
CA GLY A 94 -26.73 -9.48 2.19
C GLY A 94 -28.15 -9.94 1.91
N LYS A 95 -28.84 -9.28 0.98
CA LYS A 95 -30.21 -9.59 0.60
C LYS A 95 -30.24 -10.55 -0.60
N VAL A 96 -31.09 -11.56 -0.55
CA VAL A 96 -31.26 -12.54 -1.62
C VAL A 96 -31.89 -11.87 -2.84
N LYS A 97 -31.20 -11.95 -3.97
CA LYS A 97 -31.64 -11.45 -5.28
C LYS A 97 -32.04 -12.57 -6.23
N GLU A 98 -31.39 -13.72 -6.12
CA GLU A 98 -31.70 -14.91 -6.93
C GLU A 98 -31.85 -16.14 -6.06
N LYS A 99 -32.87 -16.95 -6.37
CA LYS A 99 -33.13 -18.23 -5.71
C LYS A 99 -32.02 -19.25 -6.00
N TYR A 100 -32.05 -20.36 -5.26
CA TYR A 100 -31.11 -21.47 -5.41
C TYR A 100 -30.94 -21.90 -6.88
N LYS A 101 -29.68 -22.08 -7.28
CA LYS A 101 -29.26 -22.69 -8.53
C LYS A 101 -28.12 -23.68 -8.25
N PHE A 102 -27.91 -24.61 -9.17
CA PHE A 102 -26.75 -25.49 -9.15
C PHE A 102 -25.86 -25.16 -10.36
N SER A 103 -24.59 -24.89 -10.13
CA SER A 103 -23.61 -24.59 -11.17
C SER A 103 -22.20 -24.94 -10.68
N LEU A 104 -21.48 -25.75 -11.45
CA LEU A 104 -20.13 -26.20 -11.11
C LEU A 104 -19.09 -25.41 -11.89
N GLU A 105 -18.16 -24.78 -11.16
CA GLU A 105 -16.98 -24.11 -11.73
C GLU A 105 -15.67 -24.75 -11.23
N GLU A 106 -15.68 -25.31 -10.01
CA GLU A 106 -14.61 -26.16 -9.45
C GLU A 106 -15.16 -27.54 -9.06
N GLU A 107 -14.30 -28.48 -8.66
CA GLU A 107 -14.68 -29.84 -8.22
C GLU A 107 -15.56 -29.85 -6.93
N ASP A 108 -15.75 -28.68 -6.30
CA ASP A 108 -16.54 -28.46 -5.09
C ASP A 108 -17.29 -27.09 -5.19
N PHE A 109 -18.27 -26.80 -4.32
CA PHE A 109 -19.07 -25.54 -4.25
C PHE A 109 -20.15 -25.33 -5.33
N GLY A 110 -20.82 -26.39 -5.76
CA GLY A 110 -21.87 -26.33 -6.80
C GLY A 110 -23.19 -25.67 -6.40
N HIS A 111 -23.50 -25.50 -5.11
CA HIS A 111 -24.78 -24.95 -4.64
C HIS A 111 -24.70 -23.44 -4.49
N LEU A 112 -25.52 -22.70 -5.24
CA LEU A 112 -25.43 -21.25 -5.38
C LEU A 112 -26.70 -20.52 -4.97
N ILE A 113 -26.55 -19.39 -4.29
CA ILE A 113 -27.58 -18.35 -4.11
C ILE A 113 -27.03 -16.99 -4.54
N GLY A 114 -27.84 -16.19 -5.23
CA GLY A 114 -27.48 -14.84 -5.65
C GLY A 114 -27.90 -13.80 -4.61
N LEU A 115 -26.97 -12.92 -4.27
CA LEU A 115 -27.15 -11.76 -3.40
C LEU A 115 -27.21 -10.47 -4.23
N CYS A 116 -27.91 -9.47 -3.74
CA CYS A 116 -27.86 -8.13 -4.30
C CYS A 116 -26.57 -7.44 -3.85
N SER A 117 -25.63 -7.22 -4.77
CA SER A 117 -24.31 -6.64 -4.45
C SER A 117 -24.42 -5.33 -3.67
N ASP A 118 -25.35 -4.46 -4.05
CA ASP A 118 -25.57 -3.16 -3.39
C ASP A 118 -26.14 -3.29 -1.96
N SER A 119 -26.59 -4.48 -1.56
CA SER A 119 -27.10 -4.76 -0.20
C SER A 119 -26.09 -5.46 0.70
N ILE A 120 -24.89 -5.76 0.18
CA ILE A 120 -23.86 -6.48 0.93
C ILE A 120 -23.18 -5.49 1.89
N LYS A 121 -23.50 -5.60 3.18
CA LYS A 121 -22.90 -4.80 4.25
C LYS A 121 -21.97 -5.67 5.10
N ILE A 122 -20.82 -5.13 5.49
CA ILE A 122 -19.82 -5.82 6.30
C ILE A 122 -19.68 -5.11 7.64
N TYR A 123 -19.86 -5.86 8.72
CA TYR A 123 -19.80 -5.36 10.09
C TYR A 123 -18.64 -5.98 10.85
N GLU A 124 -17.79 -5.15 11.44
CA GLU A 124 -16.66 -5.61 12.26
C GLU A 124 -17.12 -5.95 13.69
N TYR A 125 -16.58 -7.03 14.24
CA TYR A 125 -16.92 -7.52 15.58
C TYR A 125 -16.47 -6.53 16.66
N GLY A 126 -17.35 -6.26 17.63
CA GLY A 126 -17.04 -5.45 18.80
C GLY A 126 -17.15 -3.93 18.59
N VAL A 127 -17.56 -3.47 17.41
CA VAL A 127 -17.72 -2.04 17.09
C VAL A 127 -18.86 -1.40 17.88
N SER A 128 -20.05 -2.02 17.89
CA SER A 128 -21.22 -1.50 18.60
C SER A 128 -21.82 -2.54 19.55
N GLU A 129 -22.64 -2.08 20.50
CA GLU A 129 -23.30 -2.97 21.46
C GLU A 129 -24.31 -3.90 20.76
N ILE A 130 -25.00 -3.41 19.73
CA ILE A 130 -25.90 -4.20 18.89
C ILE A 130 -25.14 -5.29 18.11
N ILE A 131 -23.94 -4.99 17.60
CA ILE A 131 -23.08 -6.00 16.95
C ILE A 131 -22.59 -7.05 17.96
N LYS A 132 -22.21 -6.64 19.19
CA LYS A 132 -21.83 -7.60 20.24
C LYS A 132 -22.99 -8.52 20.59
N GLU A 133 -24.21 -7.99 20.66
CA GLU A 133 -25.41 -8.77 20.90
C GLU A 133 -25.62 -9.80 19.78
N ILE A 134 -25.63 -9.37 18.51
CA ILE A 134 -25.78 -10.24 17.34
C ILE A 134 -24.72 -11.35 17.34
N THR A 135 -23.45 -10.98 17.50
CA THR A 135 -22.32 -11.91 17.43
C THR A 135 -22.31 -12.92 18.58
N SER A 136 -22.79 -12.53 19.77
CA SER A 136 -22.94 -13.45 20.90
C SER A 136 -23.87 -14.62 20.59
N LYS A 137 -24.88 -14.40 19.73
CA LYS A 137 -25.88 -15.42 19.34
C LYS A 137 -25.38 -16.37 18.26
N PHE A 138 -24.33 -16.03 17.50
CA PHE A 138 -23.79 -16.91 16.46
C PHE A 138 -23.30 -18.26 17.00
N ARG A 139 -22.93 -18.35 18.28
CA ARG A 139 -22.55 -19.62 18.92
C ARG A 139 -23.69 -20.65 18.89
N SER A 140 -24.95 -20.22 18.89
CA SER A 140 -26.10 -21.12 18.87
C SER A 140 -26.46 -21.65 17.47
N TYR A 141 -25.80 -21.15 16.42
CA TYR A 141 -26.06 -21.51 15.02
C TYR A 141 -24.78 -22.10 14.41
N GLN A 142 -24.52 -23.38 14.65
CA GLN A 142 -23.29 -24.07 14.21
C GLN A 142 -23.43 -24.81 12.88
N SER A 143 -24.64 -25.13 12.43
CA SER A 143 -24.83 -25.80 11.13
C SER A 143 -24.38 -24.89 9.97
N PRO A 144 -24.03 -25.44 8.79
CA PRO A 144 -23.62 -24.64 7.63
C PRO A 144 -24.68 -23.62 7.21
N ILE A 145 -25.96 -23.99 7.24
CA ILE A 145 -27.07 -23.12 6.89
C ILE A 145 -28.15 -23.25 7.96
N ASN A 146 -28.49 -22.13 8.61
CA ASN A 146 -29.54 -22.09 9.64
C ASN A 146 -30.57 -21.03 9.29
N ASN A 147 -31.84 -21.35 9.49
CA ASN A 147 -32.88 -20.34 9.59
C ASN A 147 -32.83 -19.69 10.98
N ILE A 148 -32.78 -18.36 11.02
CA ILE A 148 -32.80 -17.62 12.28
C ILE A 148 -34.25 -17.53 12.75
N LYS A 149 -34.55 -18.20 13.87
CA LYS A 149 -35.88 -18.17 14.53
C LYS A 149 -35.89 -17.37 15.82
N ASN A 150 -34.72 -16.93 16.32
CA ASN A 150 -34.62 -16.16 17.54
C ASN A 150 -35.10 -14.72 17.29
N GLY A 151 -36.24 -14.36 17.87
CA GLY A 151 -36.85 -13.04 17.67
C GLY A 151 -35.95 -11.87 18.06
N GLY A 152 -35.18 -12.00 19.16
CA GLY A 152 -34.23 -10.97 19.57
C GLY A 152 -33.10 -10.76 18.56
N LEU A 153 -32.53 -11.85 18.01
CA LEU A 153 -31.51 -11.74 16.96
C LEU A 153 -32.08 -11.11 15.67
N ILE A 154 -33.33 -11.43 15.31
CA ILE A 154 -34.00 -10.81 14.16
C ILE A 154 -34.22 -9.32 14.40
N GLU A 155 -34.65 -8.94 15.60
CA GLU A 155 -34.85 -7.54 15.98
C GLU A 155 -33.53 -6.75 15.97
N SER A 156 -32.46 -7.29 16.55
CA SER A 156 -31.14 -6.64 16.51
C SER A 156 -30.60 -6.52 15.08
N LEU A 157 -30.80 -7.53 14.22
CA LEU A 157 -30.43 -7.44 12.80
C LEU A 157 -31.28 -6.42 12.04
N GLY A 158 -32.58 -6.34 12.34
CA GLY A 158 -33.48 -5.34 11.76
C GLY A 158 -33.08 -3.92 12.15
N LYS A 159 -32.85 -3.68 13.44
CA LYS A 159 -32.35 -2.40 13.97
C LYS A 159 -31.01 -1.99 13.35
N LEU A 160 -30.07 -2.92 13.23
CA LEU A 160 -28.78 -2.67 12.58
C LEU A 160 -28.96 -2.22 11.12
N LEU A 161 -29.85 -2.90 10.38
CA LEU A 161 -30.14 -2.54 8.99
C LEU A 161 -30.91 -1.22 8.88
N GLU A 162 -31.82 -0.92 9.81
CA GLU A 162 -32.54 0.37 9.87
C GLU A 162 -31.63 1.54 10.27
N GLU A 163 -30.69 1.35 11.20
CA GLU A 163 -29.66 2.33 11.56
C GLU A 163 -28.82 2.68 10.34
N ASP A 164 -28.33 1.67 9.60
CA ASP A 164 -27.58 1.94 8.37
C ASP A 164 -28.43 2.57 7.27
N SER A 165 -29.74 2.26 7.21
CA SER A 165 -30.65 2.86 6.22
C SER A 165 -30.93 4.34 6.57
N LYS A 166 -30.96 4.67 7.85
CA LYS A 166 -31.08 6.05 8.34
C LYS A 166 -29.80 6.82 8.23
N GLU A 167 -28.63 6.19 8.39
CA GLU A 167 -27.35 6.82 8.04
C GLU A 167 -27.27 7.09 6.53
N GLU A 168 -27.82 6.22 5.67
CA GLU A 168 -27.96 6.48 4.23
C GLU A 168 -28.98 7.61 3.92
N GLU A 169 -30.13 7.68 4.63
CA GLU A 169 -31.09 8.79 4.50
C GLU A 169 -30.63 10.10 5.19
N GLU A 170 -29.75 10.03 6.19
CA GLU A 170 -29.12 11.19 6.83
C GLU A 170 -27.89 11.70 6.05
N ASP A 171 -27.17 10.83 5.32
CA ASP A 171 -26.21 11.22 4.25
C ASP A 171 -26.93 12.02 3.14
N ASP A 172 -28.23 11.75 2.91
CA ASP A 172 -29.09 12.49 1.98
C ASP A 172 -29.75 13.77 2.57
N SER A 173 -29.55 14.05 3.87
CA SER A 173 -30.22 15.17 4.58
C SER A 173 -29.30 16.32 5.02
N TYR A 174 -28.02 16.29 4.63
CA TYR A 174 -27.16 17.45 4.76
C TYR A 174 -27.64 18.56 3.82
N GLU A 175 -27.80 19.76 4.38
CA GLU A 175 -28.25 21.01 3.75
C GLU A 175 -28.29 20.99 2.22
N ASP A 176 -29.52 21.02 1.69
CA ASP A 176 -29.85 21.46 0.34
C ASP A 176 -29.37 22.92 0.14
N SER A 177 -28.06 23.07 -0.06
CA SER A 177 -27.56 24.02 -1.04
C SER A 177 -27.48 23.24 -2.34
N SER A 178 -28.52 23.37 -3.15
CA SER A 178 -28.61 22.82 -4.48
C SER A 178 -27.40 23.21 -5.35
N GLU A 179 -26.34 22.42 -5.31
CA GLU A 179 -25.59 22.03 -6.50
C GLU A 179 -25.71 20.51 -6.58
N SER A 180 -26.79 20.07 -7.24
CA SER A 180 -27.04 18.67 -7.57
C SER A 180 -25.77 18.03 -8.12
N PHE A 181 -25.31 16.94 -7.51
CA PHE A 181 -24.31 16.06 -8.10
C PHE A 181 -24.78 15.70 -9.52
N PHE A 182 -24.10 16.26 -10.51
CA PHE A 182 -24.53 16.20 -11.90
C PHE A 182 -23.35 15.83 -12.78
N ILE A 183 -23.55 14.80 -13.58
CA ILE A 183 -22.59 14.38 -14.61
C ILE A 183 -23.30 14.48 -15.95
N GLU A 184 -22.72 15.26 -16.86
CA GLU A 184 -23.16 15.31 -18.25
C GLU A 184 -21.98 14.98 -19.15
N SER A 185 -22.27 14.27 -20.25
CA SER A 185 -21.22 13.93 -21.21
C SER A 185 -21.62 14.33 -22.62
N TYR A 186 -20.64 14.84 -23.36
CA TYR A 186 -20.82 15.33 -24.72
C TYR A 186 -19.66 14.84 -25.58
N CYS A 187 -19.95 14.42 -26.82
CA CYS A 187 -18.90 14.22 -27.82
C CYS A 187 -18.67 15.54 -28.56
N LEU A 188 -17.51 16.15 -28.36
CA LEU A 188 -17.12 17.42 -28.98
C LEU A 188 -15.90 17.26 -29.89
N ASN A 189 -15.69 18.24 -30.74
CA ASN A 189 -14.43 18.56 -31.41
C ASN A 189 -14.01 19.97 -30.98
N LEU A 190 -12.85 20.46 -31.44
CA LEU A 190 -12.40 21.81 -31.05
C LEU A 190 -13.38 22.90 -31.50
N LYS A 191 -14.02 22.77 -32.68
CA LYS A 191 -15.05 23.71 -33.11
C LYS A 191 -16.25 23.74 -32.15
N GLY A 192 -16.74 22.58 -31.74
CA GLY A 192 -17.84 22.47 -30.78
C GLY A 192 -17.48 23.00 -29.39
N LEU A 193 -16.20 22.89 -29.00
CA LEU A 193 -15.69 23.51 -27.79
C LEU A 193 -15.70 25.05 -27.88
N GLU A 194 -15.35 25.62 -29.05
CA GLU A 194 -15.44 27.06 -29.32
C GLU A 194 -16.89 27.55 -29.32
N GLU A 195 -17.79 26.81 -29.95
CA GLU A 195 -19.22 27.17 -30.02
C GLU A 195 -19.90 27.15 -28.64
N LYS A 196 -19.45 26.30 -27.72
CA LYS A 196 -19.94 26.30 -26.33
C LYS A 196 -19.41 27.47 -25.48
N ASP A 197 -18.37 28.18 -25.94
CA ASP A 197 -17.73 29.31 -25.23
C ASP A 197 -17.41 29.02 -23.75
N MET A 198 -16.86 27.82 -23.48
CA MET A 198 -16.53 27.39 -22.12
C MET A 198 -15.28 28.11 -21.61
N LYS A 199 -15.37 28.70 -20.42
CA LYS A 199 -14.21 29.26 -19.72
C LYS A 199 -13.43 28.14 -19.04
N LEU A 200 -12.39 27.64 -19.71
CA LEU A 200 -11.57 26.54 -19.21
C LEU A 200 -10.32 27.05 -18.48
N THR A 201 -10.02 26.43 -17.34
CA THR A 201 -8.80 26.67 -16.56
C THR A 201 -8.14 25.34 -16.21
N ILE A 202 -6.83 25.21 -16.39
CA ILE A 202 -6.05 24.15 -15.76
C ILE A 202 -5.78 24.63 -14.32
N PRO A 203 -6.38 24.00 -13.30
CA PRO A 203 -6.32 24.49 -11.95
C PRO A 203 -4.93 24.26 -11.33
N ILE A 204 -4.60 25.05 -10.30
CA ILE A 204 -3.29 25.02 -9.63
C ILE A 204 -2.90 23.63 -9.10
N TYR A 205 -3.88 22.78 -8.78
CA TYR A 205 -3.68 21.43 -8.27
C TYR A 205 -3.36 20.37 -9.31
N GLN A 206 -3.45 20.69 -10.61
CA GLN A 206 -3.01 19.80 -11.67
C GLN A 206 -1.48 19.76 -11.79
N ARG A 207 -0.97 18.62 -12.27
CA ARG A 207 0.46 18.49 -12.60
C ARG A 207 0.84 19.40 -13.78
N PRO A 208 2.07 19.95 -13.83
CA PRO A 208 2.56 20.70 -14.98
C PRO A 208 2.51 19.91 -16.30
N TYR A 209 2.52 20.63 -17.43
CA TYR A 209 2.74 20.03 -18.74
C TYR A 209 4.08 19.27 -18.76
N SER A 210 4.07 18.03 -19.22
CA SER A 210 5.22 17.10 -19.12
C SER A 210 5.40 16.17 -20.32
N TRP A 211 4.53 16.25 -21.33
CA TRP A 211 4.77 15.56 -22.60
C TRP A 211 6.08 16.03 -23.23
N GLY A 212 6.90 15.09 -23.69
CA GLY A 212 8.11 15.34 -24.46
C GLY A 212 7.98 14.83 -25.89
N GLU A 213 9.11 14.78 -26.60
CA GLU A 213 9.18 14.47 -28.02
C GLU A 213 8.46 13.17 -28.43
N VAL A 214 8.63 12.10 -27.64
CA VAL A 214 8.03 10.79 -27.93
C VAL A 214 6.50 10.86 -27.88
N GLN A 215 5.94 11.45 -26.83
CA GLN A 215 4.48 11.57 -26.68
C GLN A 215 3.89 12.48 -27.75
N ILE A 216 4.55 13.62 -28.01
CA ILE A 216 4.13 14.58 -29.02
C ILE A 216 4.15 13.94 -30.41
N SER A 217 5.26 13.34 -30.81
CA SER A 217 5.40 12.69 -32.12
C SER A 217 4.35 11.60 -32.34
N ARG A 218 4.09 10.77 -31.31
CA ARG A 218 3.03 9.75 -31.39
C ARG A 218 1.65 10.36 -31.58
N PHE A 219 1.34 11.43 -30.85
CA PHE A 219 0.06 12.11 -30.95
C PHE A 219 -0.13 12.77 -32.32
N LEU A 220 0.89 13.49 -32.81
CA LEU A 220 0.88 14.13 -34.12
C LEU A 220 0.80 13.12 -35.27
N ASN A 221 1.55 12.01 -35.21
CA ASN A 221 1.44 10.92 -36.19
C ASN A 221 0.01 10.40 -36.28
N GLY A 222 -0.67 10.19 -35.14
CA GLY A 222 -2.07 9.77 -35.14
C GLY A 222 -3.00 10.78 -35.82
N ILE A 223 -2.79 12.09 -35.59
CA ILE A 223 -3.53 13.16 -36.27
C ILE A 223 -3.29 13.08 -37.79
N MET A 224 -2.05 12.92 -38.21
CA MET A 224 -1.66 12.83 -39.63
C MET A 224 -2.26 11.61 -40.33
N GLU A 225 -2.16 10.43 -39.73
CA GLU A 225 -2.73 9.18 -40.25
C GLU A 225 -4.26 9.24 -40.38
N SER A 226 -4.90 10.04 -39.52
CA SER A 226 -6.36 10.17 -39.52
C SER A 226 -6.91 11.19 -40.51
N LEU A 227 -6.07 11.98 -41.21
CA LEU A 227 -6.52 13.07 -42.10
C LEU A 227 -7.72 12.68 -42.98
N GLY A 228 -8.81 13.45 -42.87
CA GLY A 228 -10.06 13.22 -43.60
C GLY A 228 -10.98 12.14 -43.00
N LYS A 229 -10.65 11.58 -41.83
CA LYS A 229 -11.46 10.61 -41.07
C LYS A 229 -11.63 11.10 -39.63
N ASN A 230 -12.66 10.64 -38.92
CA ASN A 230 -12.78 10.99 -37.51
C ASN A 230 -11.72 10.26 -36.68
N MET A 231 -11.08 10.97 -35.75
CA MET A 231 -10.10 10.43 -34.79
C MET A 231 -10.60 10.67 -33.38
N PHE A 232 -10.60 9.63 -32.54
CA PHE A 232 -10.88 9.79 -31.12
C PHE A 232 -9.58 10.08 -30.36
N ILE A 233 -9.54 11.20 -29.62
CA ILE A 233 -8.35 11.61 -28.85
C ILE A 233 -8.51 11.38 -27.34
N GLY A 234 -9.64 10.81 -26.91
CA GLY A 234 -9.93 10.42 -25.53
C GLY A 234 -10.93 11.34 -24.81
N THR A 235 -10.86 11.33 -23.48
CA THR A 235 -11.74 12.07 -22.58
C THR A 235 -11.12 13.40 -22.11
N ILE A 236 -11.95 14.39 -21.86
CA ILE A 236 -11.61 15.62 -21.14
C ILE A 236 -12.60 15.72 -19.98
N GLN A 237 -12.10 15.72 -18.75
CA GLN A 237 -12.96 15.84 -17.58
C GLN A 237 -12.91 17.26 -17.05
N LEU A 238 -14.09 17.82 -16.81
CA LEU A 238 -14.29 19.19 -16.37
C LEU A 238 -15.03 19.18 -15.03
N GLY A 239 -14.53 19.95 -14.06
CA GLY A 239 -15.24 20.27 -12.82
C GLY A 239 -15.68 21.73 -12.82
N SER A 240 -16.88 22.04 -12.35
CA SER A 240 -17.29 23.44 -12.14
C SER A 240 -16.32 24.16 -11.19
N ASN A 241 -16.00 25.42 -11.48
CA ASN A 241 -15.21 26.25 -10.59
C ASN A 241 -15.98 27.47 -10.06
N GLU A 242 -15.50 28.04 -8.96
CA GLU A 242 -16.14 29.15 -8.24
C GLU A 242 -16.23 30.45 -9.07
N GLU A 243 -15.46 30.56 -10.15
CA GLU A 243 -15.44 31.74 -11.04
C GLU A 243 -16.48 31.64 -12.18
N GLY A 244 -17.36 30.62 -12.13
CA GLY A 244 -18.39 30.37 -13.14
C GLY A 244 -17.85 29.81 -14.45
N GLY A 245 -16.69 29.16 -14.40
CA GLY A 245 -16.07 28.40 -15.49
C GLY A 245 -15.85 26.94 -15.12
N PHE A 246 -14.90 26.28 -15.80
CA PHE A 246 -14.60 24.87 -15.61
C PHE A 246 -13.10 24.63 -15.42
N ASP A 247 -12.76 23.85 -14.40
CA ASP A 247 -11.44 23.32 -14.16
C ASP A 247 -11.21 22.04 -14.99
N ILE A 248 -10.10 21.98 -15.72
CA ILE A 248 -9.68 20.79 -16.47
C ILE A 248 -9.02 19.81 -15.50
N ILE A 249 -9.74 18.72 -15.19
CA ILE A 249 -9.30 17.67 -14.27
C ILE A 249 -8.54 16.56 -15.01
N ASP A 250 -8.92 16.29 -16.27
CA ASP A 250 -8.19 15.37 -17.16
C ASP A 250 -8.13 15.90 -18.59
N GLY A 251 -7.13 15.44 -19.34
CA GLY A 251 -6.93 15.79 -20.75
C GLY A 251 -6.02 17.00 -20.95
N GLN A 252 -5.52 17.60 -19.86
CA GLN A 252 -4.66 18.79 -19.92
C GLN A 252 -3.44 18.62 -20.84
N GLN A 253 -2.75 17.48 -20.83
CA GLN A 253 -1.56 17.27 -21.67
C GLN A 253 -1.91 17.31 -23.17
N ARG A 254 -2.95 16.57 -23.58
CA ARG A 254 -3.45 16.54 -24.97
C ARG A 254 -3.93 17.92 -25.44
N LEU A 255 -4.71 18.61 -24.60
CA LEU A 255 -5.28 19.90 -24.93
C LEU A 255 -4.20 20.97 -25.05
N THR A 256 -3.18 20.94 -24.18
CA THR A 256 -2.00 21.81 -24.29
C THR A 256 -1.24 21.57 -25.59
N THR A 257 -0.94 20.31 -25.96
CA THR A 257 -0.26 20.02 -27.23
C THR A 257 -1.08 20.47 -28.45
N LEU A 258 -2.40 20.31 -28.43
CA LEU A 258 -3.28 20.85 -29.47
C LEU A 258 -3.22 22.38 -29.55
N ASN A 259 -3.19 23.07 -28.41
CA ASN A 259 -3.02 24.53 -28.37
C ASN A 259 -1.72 24.97 -29.04
N LEU A 260 -0.61 24.30 -28.73
CA LEU A 260 0.69 24.58 -29.33
C LEU A 260 0.70 24.31 -30.84
N LEU A 261 0.08 23.20 -31.29
CA LEU A 261 -0.06 22.89 -32.71
C LEU A 261 -0.90 23.95 -33.44
N MET A 262 -2.01 24.41 -32.86
CA MET A 262 -2.85 25.44 -33.44
C MET A 262 -2.16 26.81 -33.46
N LEU A 263 -1.32 27.11 -32.46
CA LEU A 263 -0.44 28.28 -32.47
C LEU A 263 0.59 28.21 -33.61
N TYR A 264 1.25 27.06 -33.82
CA TYR A 264 2.16 26.85 -34.95
C TYR A 264 1.44 27.05 -36.30
N LEU A 265 0.24 26.46 -36.43
CA LEU A 265 -0.58 26.57 -37.63
C LEU A 265 -1.25 27.95 -37.80
N GLN A 266 -1.10 28.88 -36.84
CA GLN A 266 -1.68 30.24 -36.83
C GLN A 266 -3.18 30.27 -37.13
N ASP A 267 -3.93 29.33 -36.57
CA ASP A 267 -5.39 29.30 -36.74
C ASP A 267 -6.09 30.50 -36.05
N ARG A 268 -7.31 30.83 -36.52
CA ARG A 268 -8.22 31.97 -36.17
C ARG A 268 -8.08 33.25 -37.01
N GLU A 269 -8.09 33.13 -38.34
CA GLU A 269 -8.09 34.29 -39.25
C GLU A 269 -6.89 35.25 -39.00
N GLY A 270 -5.77 34.71 -38.48
CA GLY A 270 -4.53 35.44 -38.19
C GLY A 270 -4.30 35.83 -36.72
N ASN A 271 -5.16 35.41 -35.76
CA ASN A 271 -5.03 35.80 -34.35
C ASN A 271 -5.23 34.63 -33.36
N PRO A 272 -4.27 33.69 -33.24
CA PRO A 272 -4.36 32.56 -32.31
C PRO A 272 -4.48 33.02 -30.84
N LYS A 273 -5.43 32.42 -30.12
CA LYS A 273 -5.65 32.57 -28.68
C LYS A 273 -5.73 31.18 -28.04
N PRO A 274 -5.28 31.02 -26.79
CA PRO A 274 -5.39 29.75 -26.09
C PRO A 274 -6.85 29.39 -25.80
N TYR A 275 -7.13 28.09 -25.77
CA TYR A 275 -8.45 27.52 -25.44
C TYR A 275 -8.73 27.52 -23.92
N PHE A 276 -7.71 27.70 -23.09
CA PHE A 276 -7.82 27.67 -21.63
C PHE A 276 -6.77 28.61 -20.99
N LYS A 277 -6.94 28.89 -19.70
CA LYS A 277 -5.90 29.47 -18.82
C LYS A 277 -5.28 28.38 -17.94
N THR A 278 -4.11 28.61 -17.36
CA THR A 278 -3.43 27.66 -16.46
C THR A 278 -2.93 28.34 -15.19
N ASP A 279 -3.42 27.91 -14.04
CA ASP A 279 -2.98 28.42 -12.73
C ASP A 279 -1.78 27.63 -12.17
N VAL A 280 -1.31 26.59 -12.86
CA VAL A 280 -0.24 25.70 -12.39
C VAL A 280 1.10 26.43 -12.29
N GLY A 281 1.65 26.55 -11.08
CA GLY A 281 3.06 26.89 -10.84
C GLY A 281 3.56 28.19 -11.48
N GLY A 282 2.70 29.21 -11.62
CA GLY A 282 3.06 30.48 -12.29
C GLY A 282 3.32 30.32 -13.80
N GLN A 283 2.93 29.20 -14.39
CA GLN A 283 3.12 28.93 -15.82
C GLN A 283 2.18 29.74 -16.71
N GLN A 284 1.17 30.41 -16.16
CA GLN A 284 0.30 31.30 -16.94
C GLN A 284 1.11 32.32 -17.71
N ASP A 285 2.05 32.99 -17.05
CA ASP A 285 2.89 34.00 -17.68
C ASP A 285 3.71 33.40 -18.83
N ASN A 286 4.28 32.21 -18.65
CA ASN A 286 5.04 31.52 -19.69
C ASN A 286 4.17 31.11 -20.88
N PHE A 287 2.94 30.67 -20.61
CA PHE A 287 1.99 30.23 -21.62
C PHE A 287 1.41 31.44 -22.37
N GLU A 288 1.02 32.52 -21.69
CA GLU A 288 0.55 33.76 -22.31
C GLU A 288 1.66 34.44 -23.12
N ARG A 289 2.87 34.58 -22.55
CA ARG A 289 4.03 35.15 -23.27
C ARG A 289 4.34 34.40 -24.55
N LEU A 290 4.22 33.07 -24.54
CA LEU A 290 4.38 32.26 -25.75
C LEU A 290 3.38 32.71 -26.84
N PHE A 291 2.09 32.78 -26.51
CA PHE A 291 1.08 33.21 -27.47
C PHE A 291 1.29 34.65 -27.94
N GLU A 292 1.70 35.57 -27.05
CA GLU A 292 2.03 36.95 -27.43
C GLU A 292 3.25 37.03 -28.35
N GLN A 293 4.29 36.25 -28.06
CA GLN A 293 5.54 36.26 -28.81
C GLN A 293 5.37 35.70 -30.23
N TYR A 294 4.59 34.62 -30.38
CA TYR A 294 4.52 33.84 -31.63
C TYR A 294 3.25 34.06 -32.45
N ARG A 295 2.30 34.87 -31.97
CA ARG A 295 1.13 35.27 -32.75
C ARG A 295 1.52 36.09 -33.98
N GLY A 296 1.01 35.69 -35.14
CA GLY A 296 1.22 36.33 -36.44
C GLY A 296 2.62 36.14 -37.04
N ARG A 297 3.47 35.26 -36.49
CA ARG A 297 4.84 35.05 -36.96
C ARG A 297 4.97 33.81 -37.84
N ASP A 298 5.95 33.86 -38.74
CA ASP A 298 6.43 32.70 -39.49
C ASP A 298 7.43 31.92 -38.62
N PHE A 299 7.27 30.59 -38.56
CA PHE A 299 8.04 29.71 -37.68
C PHE A 299 9.27 29.11 -38.34
N SER A 300 9.50 29.37 -39.63
CA SER A 300 10.56 28.76 -40.44
C SER A 300 12.01 29.09 -40.01
N ALA A 301 12.21 29.77 -38.89
CA ALA A 301 13.53 30.22 -38.42
C ALA A 301 13.61 30.44 -36.89
N VAL A 302 12.81 29.73 -36.07
CA VAL A 302 12.87 29.95 -34.62
C VAL A 302 14.02 29.17 -33.97
N ASP A 303 15.13 29.85 -33.72
CA ASP A 303 16.23 29.33 -32.89
C ASP A 303 15.86 29.53 -31.40
N ILE A 304 15.11 28.58 -30.85
CA ILE A 304 14.65 28.64 -29.46
C ILE A 304 15.73 28.05 -28.54
N GLU A 305 16.52 28.92 -27.92
CA GLU A 305 17.30 28.59 -26.72
C GLU A 305 16.49 28.97 -25.47
N THR A 306 15.81 27.99 -24.86
CA THR A 306 14.90 28.24 -23.74
C THR A 306 14.85 27.08 -22.74
N SER A 307 14.55 27.40 -21.49
CA SER A 307 14.17 26.43 -20.46
C SER A 307 12.64 26.26 -20.33
N ASN A 308 11.86 27.02 -21.11
CA ASN A 308 10.41 26.95 -21.14
C ASN A 308 9.92 25.71 -21.92
N ILE A 309 9.26 24.78 -21.22
CA ILE A 309 8.76 23.53 -21.81
C ILE A 309 7.75 23.75 -22.95
N TYR A 310 6.94 24.81 -22.89
CA TYR A 310 5.97 25.10 -23.96
C TYR A 310 6.66 25.49 -25.26
N GLU A 311 7.73 26.29 -25.17
CA GLU A 311 8.53 26.71 -26.32
C GLU A 311 9.36 25.54 -26.89
N LEU A 312 9.97 24.72 -26.02
CA LEU A 312 10.70 23.51 -26.44
C LEU A 312 9.78 22.55 -27.21
N ASN A 313 8.56 22.36 -26.72
CA ASN A 313 7.59 21.49 -27.37
C ASN A 313 6.97 22.13 -28.62
N LEU A 314 6.89 23.47 -28.70
CA LEU A 314 6.53 24.16 -29.94
C LEU A 314 7.60 23.95 -31.02
N LYS A 315 8.89 23.98 -30.66
CA LYS A 315 10.00 23.62 -31.57
C LYS A 315 9.87 22.19 -32.07
N THR A 316 9.60 21.25 -31.16
CA THR A 316 9.39 19.84 -31.51
C THR A 316 8.24 19.67 -32.50
N ILE A 317 7.13 20.39 -32.30
CA ILE A 317 5.99 20.39 -33.23
C ILE A 317 6.41 20.96 -34.59
N ALA A 318 7.14 22.07 -34.61
CA ALA A 318 7.62 22.69 -35.85
C ALA A 318 8.52 21.74 -36.65
N GLU A 319 9.52 21.13 -36.01
CA GLU A 319 10.42 20.15 -36.62
C GLU A 319 9.67 18.94 -37.19
N PHE A 320 8.66 18.46 -36.46
CA PHE A 320 7.81 17.36 -36.93
C PHE A 320 7.03 17.74 -38.20
N VAL A 321 6.43 18.94 -38.24
CA VAL A 321 5.62 19.40 -39.37
C VAL A 321 6.51 19.73 -40.58
N GLU A 322 7.69 20.33 -40.37
CA GLU A 322 8.65 20.69 -41.42
C GLU A 322 9.40 19.48 -41.99
N GLY A 323 9.77 18.51 -41.15
CA GLY A 323 10.39 17.25 -41.57
C GLY A 323 9.47 16.37 -42.42
N SER A 324 8.17 16.65 -42.41
CA SER A 324 7.13 15.90 -43.09
C SER A 324 6.76 16.49 -44.48
N ASN A 325 7.76 16.85 -45.29
CA ASN A 325 7.71 17.28 -46.71
C ASN A 325 6.80 18.48 -47.09
N ASP A 326 7.15 19.21 -48.17
CA ASP A 326 6.47 20.40 -48.75
C ASP A 326 4.93 20.28 -48.95
N VAL A 327 4.40 19.06 -48.92
CA VAL A 327 2.97 18.76 -48.98
C VAL A 327 2.20 19.36 -47.80
N LEU A 328 2.80 19.45 -46.61
CA LEU A 328 2.11 19.93 -45.40
C LEU A 328 1.76 21.41 -45.44
N ASN A 329 2.62 22.26 -46.01
CA ASN A 329 2.30 23.67 -46.24
C ASN A 329 1.11 23.83 -47.21
N SER A 330 1.03 22.97 -48.24
CA SER A 330 -0.12 22.93 -49.16
C SER A 330 -1.40 22.37 -48.54
N MET A 331 -1.29 21.62 -47.44
CA MET A 331 -2.41 21.02 -46.71
C MET A 331 -2.72 21.70 -45.37
N ARG A 332 -2.04 22.79 -45.00
CA ARG A 332 -2.26 23.52 -43.73
C ARG A 332 -3.73 23.80 -43.44
N VAL A 333 -4.47 24.27 -44.45
CA VAL A 333 -5.91 24.53 -44.35
C VAL A 333 -6.69 23.25 -44.07
N LYS A 334 -6.34 22.14 -44.74
CA LYS A 334 -6.98 20.83 -44.52
C LYS A 334 -6.65 20.25 -43.14
N LEU A 335 -5.43 20.47 -42.65
CA LEU A 335 -5.00 20.02 -41.33
C LEU A 335 -5.72 20.81 -40.23
N ILE A 336 -5.82 22.13 -40.36
CA ILE A 336 -6.62 22.98 -39.43
C ILE A 336 -8.08 22.52 -39.44
N ASP A 337 -8.66 22.33 -40.63
CA ASP A 337 -10.04 21.86 -40.78
C ASP A 337 -10.26 20.49 -40.12
N HIS A 338 -9.33 19.57 -40.33
CA HIS A 338 -9.35 18.24 -39.71
C HIS A 338 -9.23 18.31 -38.18
N ILE A 339 -8.29 19.10 -37.66
CA ILE A 339 -8.10 19.31 -36.22
C ILE A 339 -9.37 19.91 -35.58
N LYS A 340 -10.02 20.86 -36.26
CA LYS A 340 -11.24 21.51 -35.76
C LYS A 340 -12.47 20.62 -35.82
N ASN A 341 -12.65 19.85 -36.89
CA ASN A 341 -13.90 19.17 -37.20
C ASN A 341 -13.87 17.66 -36.92
N ASN A 342 -12.72 16.99 -37.10
CA ASN A 342 -12.62 15.53 -37.14
C ASN A 342 -11.94 14.90 -35.92
N LEU A 343 -11.19 15.68 -35.12
CA LEU A 343 -10.71 15.22 -33.81
C LEU A 343 -11.85 15.28 -32.81
N LYS A 344 -12.28 14.11 -32.34
CA LYS A 344 -13.39 13.93 -31.40
C LYS A 344 -12.86 13.56 -30.01
N PHE A 345 -13.42 14.18 -28.99
CA PHE A 345 -13.19 13.85 -27.60
C PHE A 345 -14.51 13.84 -26.84
N VAL A 346 -14.56 13.07 -25.75
CA VAL A 346 -15.71 13.06 -24.84
C VAL A 346 -15.42 14.03 -23.70
N VAL A 347 -16.22 15.09 -23.59
CA VAL A 347 -16.21 15.98 -22.44
C VAL A 347 -17.13 15.39 -21.38
N VAL A 348 -16.62 15.19 -20.17
CA VAL A 348 -17.40 14.80 -18.98
C VAL A 348 -17.44 16.02 -18.06
N GLU A 349 -18.57 16.71 -18.03
CA GLU A 349 -18.84 17.83 -17.13
C GLU A 349 -19.36 17.29 -15.80
N THR A 350 -18.69 17.66 -14.72
CA THR A 350 -19.09 17.30 -13.35
C THR A 350 -19.39 18.57 -12.56
N ARG A 351 -20.60 18.64 -12.01
CA ARG A 351 -20.96 19.64 -10.99
C ARG A 351 -21.02 18.91 -9.66
N ALA A 352 -19.89 18.89 -8.99
CA ALA A 352 -19.68 18.20 -7.71
C ALA A 352 -18.51 18.88 -7.00
N THR A 353 -18.26 18.49 -5.75
CA THR A 353 -17.05 18.92 -5.04
C THR A 353 -15.78 18.47 -5.77
N LEU A 354 -14.67 19.15 -5.53
CA LEU A 354 -13.38 18.79 -6.11
C LEU A 354 -13.01 17.32 -5.80
N THR A 355 -13.21 16.88 -4.56
CA THR A 355 -12.98 15.48 -4.17
C THR A 355 -13.87 14.50 -4.93
N GLU A 356 -15.17 14.77 -5.11
CA GLU A 356 -16.05 13.91 -5.91
C GLU A 356 -15.64 13.86 -7.37
N THR A 357 -15.25 15.01 -7.93
CA THR A 357 -14.77 15.11 -9.30
C THR A 357 -13.48 14.31 -9.50
N LEU A 358 -12.59 14.28 -8.51
CA LEU A 358 -11.37 13.47 -8.53
C LEU A 358 -11.65 11.97 -8.36
N ASN A 359 -12.62 11.59 -7.51
CA ASN A 359 -13.03 10.18 -7.41
C ASN A 359 -13.63 9.68 -8.73
N ILE A 360 -14.42 10.52 -9.42
CA ILE A 360 -14.92 10.22 -10.78
C ILE A 360 -13.74 10.08 -11.75
N PHE A 361 -12.72 10.96 -11.64
CA PHE A 361 -11.52 10.85 -12.45
C PHE A 361 -10.81 9.51 -12.24
N ASP A 362 -10.56 9.10 -11.00
CA ASP A 362 -9.91 7.82 -10.70
C ASP A 362 -10.73 6.62 -11.22
N THR A 363 -12.06 6.75 -11.24
CA THR A 363 -12.95 5.70 -11.77
C THR A 363 -12.96 5.66 -13.31
N ILE A 364 -12.89 6.81 -13.99
CA ILE A 364 -12.96 6.93 -15.46
C ILE A 364 -11.58 6.71 -16.12
N ASN A 365 -10.50 7.03 -15.41
CA ASN A 365 -9.15 6.99 -15.95
C ASN A 365 -8.68 5.55 -16.21
N THR A 366 -8.89 5.10 -17.44
CA THR A 366 -8.47 3.79 -17.94
C THR A 366 -7.10 3.83 -18.65
N SER A 367 -6.45 5.01 -18.71
CA SER A 367 -5.39 5.31 -19.69
C SER A 367 -3.97 5.51 -19.11
N GLY A 368 -3.73 5.28 -17.82
CA GLY A 368 -2.41 4.83 -17.36
C GLY A 368 -1.54 5.77 -16.51
N MET A 369 -2.10 6.49 -15.56
CA MET A 369 -1.37 6.92 -14.35
C MET A 369 -2.40 7.27 -13.28
N ASP A 370 -2.59 6.38 -12.31
CA ASP A 370 -3.42 6.63 -11.13
C ASP A 370 -2.85 7.83 -10.36
N LEU A 371 -3.72 8.65 -9.76
CA LEU A 371 -3.27 9.57 -8.71
C LEU A 371 -2.73 8.71 -7.56
N ASN A 372 -1.44 8.83 -7.24
CA ASN A 372 -0.93 8.12 -6.08
C ASN A 372 -1.50 8.74 -4.79
N GLY A 373 -1.47 8.02 -3.67
CA GLY A 373 -2.01 8.50 -2.39
C GLY A 373 -1.46 9.86 -1.93
N ALA A 374 -0.22 10.21 -2.32
CA ALA A 374 0.34 11.53 -2.03
C ALA A 374 -0.30 12.63 -2.89
N ASP A 375 -0.56 12.39 -4.18
CA ASP A 375 -1.26 13.34 -5.04
C ASP A 375 -2.68 13.61 -4.53
N VAL A 376 -3.39 12.55 -4.11
CA VAL A 376 -4.72 12.69 -3.48
C VAL A 376 -4.63 13.50 -2.18
N PHE A 377 -3.64 13.21 -1.33
CA PHE A 377 -3.40 13.97 -0.09
C PHE A 377 -3.15 15.45 -0.39
N LYS A 378 -2.33 15.78 -1.40
CA LYS A 378 -2.00 17.15 -1.81
C LYS A 378 -3.27 17.96 -2.11
N ILE A 379 -4.22 17.33 -2.79
CA ILE A 379 -5.46 17.99 -3.16
C ILE A 379 -6.40 18.11 -1.96
N LYS A 380 -6.57 17.04 -1.17
CA LYS A 380 -7.43 17.05 0.01
C LYS A 380 -6.95 18.02 1.09
N ILE A 381 -5.64 18.16 1.31
CA ILE A 381 -5.11 19.15 2.26
C ILE A 381 -5.32 20.58 1.76
N TYR A 382 -5.20 20.81 0.46
CA TYR A 382 -5.54 22.11 -0.14
C TYR A 382 -7.03 22.45 0.06
N GLU A 383 -7.93 21.49 -0.21
CA GLU A 383 -9.36 21.65 0.00
C GLU A 383 -9.69 21.93 1.46
N TYR A 384 -9.11 21.18 2.41
CA TYR A 384 -9.24 21.41 3.84
C TYR A 384 -8.79 22.83 4.23
N MET A 385 -7.61 23.27 3.76
CA MET A 385 -7.10 24.60 4.09
C MET A 385 -7.97 25.72 3.53
N LYS A 386 -8.52 25.54 2.32
CA LYS A 386 -9.43 26.52 1.72
C LYS A 386 -10.78 26.57 2.43
N LYS A 387 -11.44 25.42 2.61
CA LYS A 387 -12.80 25.33 3.16
C LYS A 387 -12.85 25.55 4.68
N SER A 388 -11.95 24.89 5.41
CA SER A 388 -11.98 24.88 6.88
C SER A 388 -11.16 26.01 7.49
N LEU A 389 -10.07 26.45 6.85
CA LEU A 389 -9.16 27.48 7.37
C LEU A 389 -9.19 28.80 6.59
N GLN A 390 -10.05 28.93 5.57
CA GLN A 390 -10.19 30.13 4.73
C GLN A 390 -8.87 30.64 4.12
N ALA A 391 -7.96 29.71 3.79
CA ALA A 391 -6.67 30.04 3.19
C ALA A 391 -6.84 30.54 1.74
N GLY A 392 -5.97 31.47 1.33
CA GLY A 392 -5.90 31.98 -0.04
C GLY A 392 -5.29 30.96 -1.03
N LYS A 393 -5.27 31.31 -2.33
CA LYS A 393 -4.71 30.43 -3.39
C LYS A 393 -3.20 30.17 -3.19
N GLU A 394 -2.50 31.03 -2.44
CA GLU A 394 -1.07 30.95 -2.18
C GLU A 394 -0.67 29.69 -1.39
N VAL A 395 -1.56 29.15 -0.55
CA VAL A 395 -1.29 27.96 0.27
C VAL A 395 -0.94 26.73 -0.59
N PHE A 396 -1.45 26.66 -1.81
CA PHE A 396 -1.09 25.58 -2.72
C PHE A 396 0.40 25.63 -3.10
N SER A 397 0.97 26.83 -3.25
CA SER A 397 2.39 26.98 -3.52
C SER A 397 3.25 26.53 -2.33
N GLU A 398 2.77 26.71 -1.11
CA GLU A 398 3.41 26.17 0.09
C GLU A 398 3.38 24.65 0.10
N ILE A 399 2.22 24.05 -0.18
CA ILE A 399 2.06 22.59 -0.31
C ILE A 399 2.99 22.05 -1.40
N ASP A 400 2.99 22.64 -2.59
CA ASP A 400 3.88 22.25 -3.71
C ASP A 400 5.36 22.40 -3.35
N GLY A 401 5.71 23.43 -2.57
CA GLY A 401 7.05 23.63 -2.01
C GLY A 401 7.53 22.46 -1.14
N LEU A 402 6.64 21.80 -0.39
CA LEU A 402 7.00 20.62 0.40
C LEU A 402 7.41 19.44 -0.50
N TYR A 403 6.67 19.19 -1.59
CA TYR A 403 6.95 18.12 -2.54
C TYR A 403 8.27 18.38 -3.28
N LYS A 404 8.48 19.62 -3.73
CA LYS A 404 9.75 20.05 -4.33
C LYS A 404 10.92 19.87 -3.38
N LYS A 405 10.75 20.23 -2.11
CA LYS A 405 11.79 20.05 -1.08
C LYS A 405 12.21 18.58 -0.95
N VAL A 406 11.27 17.64 -0.95
CA VAL A 406 11.61 16.19 -0.91
C VAL A 406 12.45 15.79 -2.13
N ILE A 407 12.10 16.26 -3.33
CA ILE A 407 12.85 15.98 -4.57
C ILE A 407 14.26 16.58 -4.51
N GLU A 408 14.38 17.84 -4.07
CA GLU A 408 15.64 18.55 -3.94
C GLU A 408 16.58 17.88 -2.93
N GLU A 409 16.08 17.52 -1.75
CA GLU A 409 16.86 16.84 -0.72
C GLU A 409 17.26 15.41 -1.14
N ASN A 410 16.37 14.68 -1.84
CA ASN A 410 16.74 13.39 -2.44
C ASN A 410 17.91 13.53 -3.42
N LYS A 411 17.89 14.56 -4.28
CA LYS A 411 18.99 14.85 -5.20
C LYS A 411 20.27 15.21 -4.44
N LYS A 412 20.16 15.97 -3.35
CA LYS A 412 21.30 16.37 -2.50
C LYS A 412 21.99 15.15 -1.87
N TYR A 413 21.23 14.21 -1.32
CA TYR A 413 21.78 13.04 -0.59
C TYR A 413 21.88 11.75 -1.42
N GLY A 414 21.39 11.75 -2.66
CA GLY A 414 21.35 10.54 -3.49
C GLY A 414 20.38 9.48 -2.94
N THR A 415 19.27 9.92 -2.35
CA THR A 415 18.24 9.05 -1.75
C THR A 415 16.97 9.02 -2.61
N ALA A 416 16.03 8.14 -2.25
CA ALA A 416 14.76 7.95 -2.96
C ALA A 416 13.56 8.00 -1.98
N VAL A 417 13.56 8.97 -1.06
CA VAL A 417 12.47 9.17 -0.10
C VAL A 417 11.23 9.66 -0.85
N THR A 418 10.10 9.01 -0.66
CA THR A 418 8.84 9.40 -1.30
C THR A 418 8.01 10.27 -0.37
N MET A 419 7.12 11.09 -0.93
CA MET A 419 6.17 11.84 -0.10
C MET A 419 5.25 10.92 0.71
N GLY A 420 4.90 9.74 0.19
CA GLY A 420 4.15 8.73 0.94
C GLY A 420 4.84 8.30 2.24
N GLN A 421 6.17 8.19 2.25
CA GLN A 421 6.94 7.91 3.48
C GLN A 421 6.91 9.08 4.46
N ILE A 422 6.96 10.32 3.97
CA ILE A 422 6.80 11.52 4.82
C ILE A 422 5.39 11.56 5.43
N LEU A 423 4.36 11.26 4.64
CA LEU A 423 2.98 11.19 5.10
C LEU A 423 2.76 10.05 6.12
N GLU A 424 3.48 8.93 6.00
CA GLU A 424 3.47 7.90 7.03
C GLU A 424 4.03 8.45 8.37
N LEU A 425 5.16 9.18 8.33
CA LEU A 425 5.70 9.83 9.53
C LEU A 425 4.72 10.83 10.11
N TYR A 426 4.05 11.61 9.25
CA TYR A 426 3.07 12.61 9.65
C TYR A 426 1.82 11.98 10.28
N LYS A 427 1.32 10.87 9.72
CA LYS A 427 0.22 10.09 10.30
C LYS A 427 0.56 9.67 11.73
N ASP A 428 1.71 9.02 11.93
CA ASP A 428 2.09 8.54 13.25
C ASP A 428 2.30 9.69 14.25
N TYR A 429 2.88 10.81 13.79
CA TYR A 429 2.99 12.05 14.56
C TYR A 429 1.61 12.53 15.03
N LEU A 430 0.63 12.62 14.11
CA LEU A 430 -0.73 13.02 14.44
C LEU A 430 -1.39 12.04 15.42
N ILE A 431 -1.21 10.73 15.22
CA ILE A 431 -1.72 9.71 16.15
C ILE A 431 -1.12 9.90 17.54
N SER A 432 0.19 10.20 17.63
CA SER A 432 0.89 10.34 18.89
C SER A 432 0.58 11.64 19.63
N VAL A 433 0.53 12.78 18.93
CA VAL A 433 0.27 14.10 19.53
C VAL A 433 -1.18 14.26 19.94
N ASN A 434 -2.11 13.67 19.18
CA ASN A 434 -3.56 13.71 19.49
C ASN A 434 -4.03 12.53 20.33
N GLU A 435 -3.10 11.67 20.79
CA GLU A 435 -3.37 10.50 21.65
C GLU A 435 -4.46 9.55 21.10
N LEU A 436 -4.54 9.41 19.77
CA LEU A 436 -5.54 8.58 19.11
C LEU A 436 -5.39 7.09 19.50
N PRO A 437 -6.43 6.24 19.40
CA PRO A 437 -6.35 4.84 19.80
C PRO A 437 -5.16 4.08 19.15
N PRO A 438 -4.39 3.26 19.89
CA PRO A 438 -3.21 2.59 19.35
C PRO A 438 -3.44 1.72 18.13
N THR A 439 -4.65 1.17 17.97
CA THR A 439 -5.04 0.36 16.81
C THR A 439 -5.03 1.14 15.50
N VAL A 440 -5.20 2.47 15.54
CA VAL A 440 -5.17 3.35 14.35
C VAL A 440 -3.82 3.29 13.63
N ILE A 441 -2.72 3.00 14.35
CA ILE A 441 -1.37 2.91 13.74
C ILE A 441 -1.26 1.79 12.69
N LYS A 442 -2.14 0.80 12.73
CA LYS A 442 -2.18 -0.31 11.76
C LYS A 442 -2.88 0.08 10.45
N MET A 443 -3.59 1.22 10.44
CA MET A 443 -4.28 1.72 9.26
C MET A 443 -3.27 2.17 8.21
N GLY A 444 -3.54 1.83 6.94
CA GLY A 444 -2.78 2.34 5.80
C GLY A 444 -2.80 3.87 5.78
N THR A 445 -1.72 4.49 5.31
CA THR A 445 -1.57 5.96 5.34
C THR A 445 -2.65 6.66 4.54
N ASP A 446 -2.96 6.17 3.34
CA ASP A 446 -3.98 6.75 2.47
C ASP A 446 -5.37 6.65 3.11
N SER A 447 -5.73 5.45 3.61
CA SER A 447 -7.01 5.23 4.31
C SER A 447 -7.15 6.07 5.58
N PHE A 448 -6.05 6.30 6.30
CA PHE A 448 -6.07 7.20 7.47
C PHE A 448 -6.40 8.62 7.06
N PHE A 449 -5.68 9.19 6.10
CA PHE A 449 -5.91 10.57 5.69
C PHE A 449 -7.24 10.76 5.00
N GLU A 450 -7.68 9.79 4.18
CA GLU A 450 -9.02 9.78 3.60
C GLU A 450 -10.11 9.97 4.66
N LYS A 451 -10.09 9.13 5.69
CA LYS A 451 -11.07 9.19 6.79
C LYS A 451 -10.94 10.46 7.64
N VAL A 452 -9.72 10.96 7.83
CA VAL A 452 -9.49 12.23 8.52
C VAL A 452 -10.07 13.40 7.72
N PHE A 453 -9.86 13.46 6.41
CA PHE A 453 -10.41 14.52 5.57
C PHE A 453 -11.94 14.44 5.47
N ASP A 454 -12.51 13.23 5.36
CA ASP A 454 -13.96 13.05 5.40
C ASP A 454 -14.55 13.58 6.72
N GLY A 455 -13.92 13.32 7.86
CA GLY A 455 -14.36 13.87 9.13
C GLY A 455 -14.20 15.40 9.21
N LEU A 456 -13.05 15.93 8.78
CA LEU A 456 -12.75 17.37 8.89
C LEU A 456 -13.47 18.26 7.87
N ILE A 457 -13.74 17.76 6.67
CA ILE A 457 -14.35 18.52 5.57
C ILE A 457 -15.84 18.23 5.45
N ARG A 458 -16.26 16.97 5.69
CA ARG A 458 -17.61 16.49 5.40
C ARG A 458 -18.38 16.08 6.65
N ASN A 459 -17.80 16.20 7.85
CA ASN A 459 -18.37 15.69 9.11
C ASN A 459 -18.77 14.21 9.04
N LYS A 460 -18.05 13.41 8.25
CA LYS A 460 -18.27 11.97 8.11
C LYS A 460 -17.29 11.19 8.97
N PHE A 461 -17.79 10.51 9.99
CA PHE A 461 -16.98 9.83 11.01
C PHE A 461 -17.01 8.32 10.85
N TYR A 462 -15.93 7.65 11.27
CA TYR A 462 -15.75 6.22 11.01
C TYR A 462 -15.40 5.47 12.29
N SER A 463 -16.31 4.60 12.75
CA SER A 463 -16.10 3.67 13.88
C SER A 463 -15.63 4.34 15.19
N ASN A 464 -15.36 3.54 16.21
CA ASN A 464 -14.84 4.00 17.51
C ASN A 464 -13.39 4.52 17.42
N LEU A 465 -12.68 4.26 16.31
CA LEU A 465 -11.25 4.57 16.17
C LEU A 465 -11.01 6.01 15.70
N LEU A 466 -11.82 6.48 14.74
CA LEU A 466 -11.82 7.85 14.22
C LEU A 466 -13.23 8.44 14.43
N SER A 467 -13.67 8.45 15.68
CA SER A 467 -14.89 9.12 16.11
C SER A 467 -14.79 10.63 15.92
N GLU A 468 -15.93 11.32 15.96
CA GLU A 468 -16.00 12.78 15.98
C GLU A 468 -15.05 13.40 17.01
N GLU A 469 -15.06 12.88 18.25
CA GLU A 469 -14.17 13.36 19.32
C GLU A 469 -12.69 13.24 18.94
N ASN A 470 -12.29 12.15 18.29
CA ASN A 470 -10.91 11.90 17.90
C ASN A 470 -10.49 12.74 16.68
N ILE A 471 -11.38 12.88 15.69
CA ILE A 471 -11.12 13.71 14.51
C ILE A 471 -11.00 15.17 14.90
N ASN A 472 -11.85 15.68 15.78
CA ASN A 472 -11.83 17.07 16.22
C ASN A 472 -10.56 17.45 17.00
N LYS A 473 -9.78 16.47 17.48
CA LYS A 473 -8.45 16.71 18.06
C LYS A 473 -7.39 16.96 16.99
N ILE A 474 -7.56 16.39 15.80
CA ILE A 474 -6.56 16.43 14.73
C ILE A 474 -6.53 17.83 14.11
N LYS A 475 -5.36 18.47 14.17
CA LYS A 475 -5.06 19.67 13.42
C LYS A 475 -4.00 19.39 12.36
N LEU A 476 -4.32 19.67 11.10
CA LEU A 476 -3.37 19.53 10.00
C LEU A 476 -2.57 20.82 9.81
N ASP A 477 -1.26 20.73 9.74
CA ASP A 477 -0.32 21.87 9.70
C ASP A 477 0.84 21.57 8.73
N LEU A 478 1.08 22.46 7.77
CA LEU A 478 2.16 22.32 6.78
C LEU A 478 3.55 22.46 7.42
N SER A 479 3.66 23.20 8.52
CA SER A 479 4.93 23.40 9.22
C SER A 479 5.41 22.11 9.91
N ASP A 480 4.50 21.27 10.38
CA ASP A 480 4.81 19.95 10.92
C ASP A 480 5.34 19.02 9.82
N ILE A 481 4.68 19.01 8.66
CA ILE A 481 5.14 18.22 7.49
C ILE A 481 6.53 18.70 7.05
N LYS A 482 6.74 20.01 6.95
CA LYS A 482 8.05 20.60 6.61
C LYS A 482 9.13 20.16 7.60
N SER A 483 8.85 20.24 8.90
CA SER A 483 9.81 19.88 9.94
C SER A 483 10.10 18.37 9.95
N LEU A 484 9.12 17.52 9.62
CA LEU A 484 9.34 16.08 9.45
C LEU A 484 10.21 15.76 8.22
N ILE A 485 10.04 16.50 7.11
CA ILE A 485 10.94 16.42 5.96
C ILE A 485 12.37 16.77 6.39
N GLU A 486 12.54 17.91 7.08
CA GLU A 486 13.84 18.35 7.58
C GLU A 486 14.47 17.32 8.52
N ALA A 487 13.72 16.77 9.47
CA ALA A 487 14.19 15.73 10.38
C ALA A 487 14.58 14.44 9.65
N ARG A 488 13.79 14.02 8.65
CA ARG A 488 14.09 12.84 7.83
C ARG A 488 15.41 13.02 7.08
N PHE A 489 15.68 14.19 6.51
CA PHE A 489 16.93 14.41 5.76
C PHE A 489 18.12 14.78 6.64
N LEU A 490 17.91 15.41 7.79
CA LEU A 490 18.94 15.59 8.82
C LEU A 490 19.53 14.26 9.28
N TRP A 491 18.72 13.20 9.32
CA TRP A 491 19.23 11.86 9.57
C TRP A 491 20.32 11.44 8.58
N GLU A 492 20.26 11.81 7.30
CA GLU A 492 21.29 11.42 6.33
C GLU A 492 22.65 12.05 6.67
N GLU A 493 22.66 13.28 7.20
CA GLU A 493 23.88 13.94 7.69
C GLU A 493 24.44 13.24 8.93
N ILE A 494 23.58 12.94 9.91
CA ILE A 494 23.97 12.27 11.16
C ILE A 494 24.47 10.86 10.88
N ARG A 495 23.75 10.12 10.03
CA ARG A 495 24.05 8.75 9.63
C ARG A 495 25.45 8.63 9.05
N ASN A 496 25.92 9.61 8.30
CA ASN A 496 27.26 9.60 7.72
C ASN A 496 28.37 9.60 8.80
N ASN A 497 28.11 10.19 9.96
CA ASN A 497 29.06 10.34 11.05
C ASN A 497 28.99 9.22 12.10
N LEU A 498 28.06 8.25 11.96
CA LEU A 498 27.97 7.11 12.88
C LEU A 498 29.26 6.29 12.89
N SER A 499 29.56 5.73 14.07
CA SER A 499 30.60 4.72 14.21
C SER A 499 30.26 3.47 13.39
N VAL A 500 31.28 2.67 13.10
CA VAL A 500 31.18 1.40 12.38
C VAL A 500 30.20 0.45 13.10
N GLU A 501 30.29 0.36 14.42
CA GLU A 501 29.38 -0.45 15.26
C GLU A 501 27.93 0.07 15.16
N ALA A 502 27.70 1.38 15.30
CA ALA A 502 26.35 1.95 15.24
C ALA A 502 25.71 1.78 13.85
N LYS A 503 26.49 1.85 12.77
CA LYS A 503 25.99 1.53 11.42
C LYS A 503 25.63 0.06 11.27
N PHE A 504 26.39 -0.86 11.87
CA PHE A 504 26.04 -2.28 11.88
C PHE A 504 24.70 -2.51 12.60
N GLU A 505 24.53 -1.88 13.76
CA GLU A 505 23.32 -1.96 14.58
C GLU A 505 22.10 -1.36 13.88
N GLU A 506 22.27 -0.23 13.18
CA GLU A 506 21.25 0.34 12.29
C GLU A 506 20.78 -0.69 11.23
N GLN A 507 21.72 -1.36 10.55
CA GLN A 507 21.36 -2.38 9.57
C GLN A 507 20.65 -3.58 10.19
N LEU A 508 21.06 -4.02 11.39
CA LEU A 508 20.37 -5.09 12.11
C LEU A 508 18.92 -4.70 12.46
N ILE A 509 18.64 -3.43 12.79
CA ILE A 509 17.27 -2.97 13.00
C ILE A 509 16.43 -3.18 11.73
N TYR A 510 16.94 -2.80 10.55
CA TYR A 510 16.21 -2.98 9.29
C TYR A 510 15.98 -4.46 8.93
N TRP A 511 16.91 -5.34 9.30
CA TRP A 511 16.78 -6.79 9.10
C TRP A 511 15.94 -7.50 10.18
N SER A 512 15.63 -6.79 11.28
CA SER A 512 14.75 -7.30 12.33
C SER A 512 13.29 -7.30 11.88
N ARG A 513 12.43 -7.98 12.65
CA ARG A 513 10.98 -7.92 12.42
C ARG A 513 10.38 -6.55 12.74
N TYR A 514 11.14 -5.61 13.32
CA TYR A 514 10.64 -4.33 13.82
C TYR A 514 11.28 -3.11 13.13
N GLY A 515 11.93 -3.28 11.97
CA GLY A 515 12.62 -2.21 11.24
C GLY A 515 11.78 -0.96 10.95
N LYS A 516 10.46 -1.11 10.75
CA LYS A 516 9.52 0.03 10.59
C LYS A 516 9.55 1.02 11.76
N HIS A 517 9.98 0.57 12.94
CA HIS A 517 10.01 1.39 14.13
C HIS A 517 11.23 2.29 14.25
N PHE A 518 12.17 2.21 13.28
CA PHE A 518 13.32 3.11 13.17
C PHE A 518 12.93 4.59 13.08
N LYS A 519 11.68 4.89 12.67
CA LYS A 519 11.11 6.25 12.62
C LYS A 519 11.18 7.04 13.93
N ILE A 520 11.39 6.39 15.08
CA ILE A 520 11.70 7.07 16.34
C ILE A 520 12.88 8.03 16.24
N ILE A 521 13.89 7.69 15.43
CA ILE A 521 15.05 8.56 15.19
C ILE A 521 14.58 9.86 14.53
N TYR A 522 13.68 9.77 13.54
CA TYR A 522 13.12 10.94 12.89
C TYR A 522 12.27 11.78 13.84
N TYR A 523 11.50 11.17 14.74
CA TYR A 523 10.76 11.93 15.76
C TYR A 523 11.65 12.61 16.78
N ARG A 524 12.77 11.98 17.16
CA ARG A 524 13.78 12.61 18.02
C ARG A 524 14.39 13.82 17.33
N LEU A 525 14.76 13.70 16.06
CA LEU A 525 15.32 14.81 15.28
C LEU A 525 14.30 15.92 14.98
N PHE A 526 13.03 15.54 14.77
CA PHE A 526 11.93 16.49 14.65
C PHE A 526 11.77 17.31 15.91
N LYS A 527 11.82 16.65 17.09
CA LYS A 527 11.64 17.34 18.37
C LYS A 527 12.87 18.14 18.80
N GLU A 528 14.06 17.61 18.54
CA GLU A 528 15.32 18.20 18.97
C GLU A 528 16.38 18.04 17.88
N GLN A 529 16.44 19.03 16.98
CA GLN A 529 17.35 19.03 15.82
C GLN A 529 18.83 19.01 16.23
N ASN A 530 19.17 19.48 17.45
CA ASN A 530 20.53 19.49 17.98
C ASN A 530 20.90 18.19 18.73
N SER A 531 20.11 17.13 18.61
CA SER A 531 20.42 15.83 19.23
C SER A 531 21.83 15.40 18.86
N ASN A 532 22.67 15.13 19.88
CA ASN A 532 24.05 14.79 19.62
C ASN A 532 24.19 13.34 19.10
N LEU A 533 25.28 13.09 18.36
CA LEU A 533 25.56 11.80 17.74
C LEU A 533 25.65 10.65 18.75
N ALA A 534 26.13 10.92 19.97
CA ALA A 534 26.29 9.90 21.02
C ALA A 534 24.94 9.37 21.53
N GLU A 535 23.99 10.28 21.77
CA GLU A 535 22.60 9.94 22.13
C GLU A 535 21.92 9.10 21.06
N ILE A 536 22.01 9.53 19.80
CA ILE A 536 21.41 8.82 18.68
C ILE A 536 22.04 7.42 18.52
N SER A 537 23.36 7.32 18.64
CA SER A 537 24.07 6.02 18.61
C SER A 537 23.62 5.11 19.74
N MET A 538 23.45 5.64 20.96
CA MET A 538 22.96 4.87 22.11
C MET A 538 21.52 4.39 21.91
N LEU A 539 20.66 5.23 21.32
CA LEU A 539 19.29 4.87 20.99
C LEU A 539 19.25 3.72 19.98
N ILE A 540 20.06 3.81 18.90
CA ILE A 540 20.19 2.75 17.88
C ILE A 540 20.65 1.44 18.54
N LYS A 541 21.68 1.48 19.37
CA LYS A 541 22.19 0.31 20.09
C LYS A 541 21.12 -0.37 20.94
N LYS A 542 20.38 0.40 21.73
CA LYS A 542 19.31 -0.12 22.61
C LYS A 542 18.15 -0.71 21.79
N LEU A 543 17.73 -0.04 20.72
CA LEU A 543 16.68 -0.55 19.82
C LEU A 543 17.12 -1.81 19.06
N CYS A 544 18.36 -1.86 18.58
CA CYS A 544 18.93 -3.03 17.92
C CYS A 544 18.84 -4.27 18.83
N LYS A 545 19.26 -4.14 20.09
CA LYS A 545 19.17 -5.22 21.09
C LYS A 545 17.73 -5.63 21.35
N LEU A 546 16.85 -4.68 21.63
CA LEU A 546 15.43 -4.94 21.87
C LEU A 546 14.79 -5.70 20.70
N PHE A 547 14.95 -5.18 19.48
CA PHE A 547 14.33 -5.74 18.29
C PHE A 547 14.93 -7.08 17.90
N THR A 548 16.22 -7.31 18.14
CA THR A 548 16.85 -8.61 17.96
C THR A 548 16.23 -9.64 18.90
N VAL A 549 16.14 -9.33 20.21
CA VAL A 549 15.54 -10.22 21.22
C VAL A 549 14.11 -10.57 20.85
N TYR A 550 13.27 -9.56 20.57
CA TYR A 550 11.86 -9.81 20.26
C TYR A 550 11.66 -10.50 18.90
N SER A 551 12.53 -10.26 17.92
CA SER A 551 12.47 -10.96 16.62
C SER A 551 12.75 -12.46 16.77
N ILE A 552 13.64 -12.84 17.68
CA ILE A 552 14.06 -14.22 17.91
C ILE A 552 13.11 -14.96 18.87
N VAL A 553 12.70 -14.32 19.97
CA VAL A 553 11.85 -14.95 20.97
C VAL A 553 10.46 -15.27 20.42
N TYR A 554 9.86 -14.35 19.68
CA TYR A 554 8.47 -14.48 19.22
C TYR A 554 8.32 -15.02 17.80
N ASP A 555 9.36 -14.90 16.97
CA ASP A 555 9.34 -15.27 15.55
C ASP A 555 8.20 -14.62 14.72
N LYS A 556 7.60 -13.55 15.24
CA LYS A 556 6.60 -12.70 14.59
C LYS A 556 6.57 -11.32 15.25
N GLN A 557 5.98 -10.33 14.57
CA GLN A 557 5.61 -9.07 15.23
C GLN A 557 4.50 -9.33 16.24
N ILE A 558 4.61 -8.77 17.45
CA ILE A 558 3.59 -8.88 18.49
C ILE A 558 2.95 -7.53 18.80
N ASN A 559 1.68 -7.54 19.20
CA ASN A 559 0.93 -6.32 19.52
C ASN A 559 1.56 -5.53 20.68
N ILE A 560 2.08 -6.22 21.69
CA ILE A 560 2.69 -5.59 22.87
C ILE A 560 3.86 -4.67 22.48
N MET A 561 4.73 -5.13 21.58
CA MET A 561 5.84 -4.33 21.06
C MET A 561 5.35 -3.12 20.24
N MET A 562 4.26 -3.28 19.47
CA MET A 562 3.68 -2.17 18.71
C MET A 562 3.11 -1.09 19.64
N THR A 563 2.41 -1.50 20.71
CA THR A 563 1.89 -0.58 21.73
C THR A 563 3.04 0.13 22.45
N PHE A 564 4.06 -0.62 22.89
CA PHE A 564 5.25 -0.07 23.53
C PHE A 564 5.93 1.00 22.67
N MET A 565 6.21 0.68 21.39
CA MET A 565 6.86 1.65 20.50
C MET A 565 5.99 2.91 20.29
N LYS A 566 4.66 2.79 20.25
CA LYS A 566 3.77 3.95 20.15
C LYS A 566 3.88 4.85 21.39
N GLU A 567 3.87 4.26 22.59
CA GLU A 567 4.02 5.00 23.84
C GLU A 567 5.36 5.76 23.86
N ILE A 568 6.43 5.10 23.43
CA ILE A 568 7.74 5.74 23.28
C ILE A 568 7.69 6.89 22.25
N TYR A 569 7.04 6.74 21.10
CA TYR A 569 6.92 7.82 20.12
C TYR A 569 6.22 9.05 20.71
N THR A 570 5.10 8.84 21.39
CA THR A 570 4.37 9.93 22.05
C THR A 570 5.24 10.65 23.06
N ARG A 571 6.03 9.92 23.85
CA ARG A 571 6.91 10.52 24.86
C ARG A 571 8.10 11.28 24.25
N VAL A 572 8.73 10.73 23.21
CA VAL A 572 9.77 11.44 22.42
C VAL A 572 9.22 12.73 21.84
N LEU A 573 8.03 12.70 21.22
CA LEU A 573 7.40 13.87 20.61
C LEU A 573 6.97 14.93 21.65
N LYS A 574 6.64 14.48 22.88
CA LYS A 574 6.40 15.35 24.03
C LYS A 574 7.68 15.94 24.64
N GLY A 575 8.86 15.51 24.19
CA GLY A 575 10.15 16.04 24.64
C GLY A 575 10.68 15.40 25.91
N GLU A 576 10.28 14.15 26.21
CA GLU A 576 10.90 13.39 27.29
C GLU A 576 12.38 13.11 26.98
N SER A 577 13.21 13.10 28.04
CA SER A 577 14.64 12.85 27.90
C SER A 577 14.94 11.41 27.48
N LEU A 578 15.99 11.23 26.68
CA LEU A 578 16.36 9.91 26.18
C LEU A 578 16.84 8.97 27.31
N GLU A 579 17.34 9.49 28.43
CA GLU A 579 17.79 8.66 29.56
C GLU A 579 16.65 7.83 30.18
N ALA A 580 15.45 8.44 30.30
CA ALA A 580 14.26 7.73 30.77
C ALA A 580 13.88 6.62 29.79
N ILE A 581 13.84 6.95 28.49
CA ILE A 581 13.53 6.03 27.40
C ILE A 581 14.56 4.89 27.33
N PHE A 582 15.83 5.20 27.54
CA PHE A 582 16.93 4.23 27.54
C PHE A 582 16.80 3.21 28.67
N SER A 583 16.36 3.66 29.84
CA SER A 583 16.21 2.81 31.03
C SER A 583 15.07 1.82 30.81
N GLU A 584 13.96 2.29 30.25
CA GLU A 584 12.79 1.47 29.98
C GLU A 584 12.99 0.49 28.82
N ILE A 585 13.62 0.90 27.70
CA ILE A 585 13.99 -0.03 26.64
C ILE A 585 14.86 -1.16 27.20
N GLU A 586 15.78 -0.83 28.10
CA GLU A 586 16.64 -1.82 28.73
C GLU A 586 15.88 -2.76 29.67
N GLU A 587 14.92 -2.26 30.43
CA GLU A 587 14.02 -3.07 31.26
C GLU A 587 13.17 -4.03 30.41
N VAL A 588 12.55 -3.54 29.34
CA VAL A 588 11.73 -4.35 28.42
C VAL A 588 12.57 -5.36 27.64
N THR A 589 13.86 -5.08 27.43
CA THR A 589 14.81 -6.04 26.83
C THR A 589 15.16 -7.18 27.79
N LYS A 590 14.93 -7.03 29.10
CA LYS A 590 15.23 -8.02 30.16
C LYS A 590 13.98 -8.71 30.73
N THR A 591 12.80 -8.11 30.61
CA THR A 591 11.55 -8.63 31.20
C THR A 591 10.63 -9.26 30.16
N HIS A 592 10.00 -10.39 30.50
CA HIS A 592 9.01 -11.03 29.63
C HIS A 592 7.60 -10.46 29.92
N PRO A 593 6.77 -10.14 28.90
CA PRO A 593 5.43 -9.56 29.09
C PRO A 593 4.43 -10.38 29.92
N HIS A 594 4.70 -11.67 30.13
CA HIS A 594 3.89 -12.58 30.94
C HIS A 594 4.56 -12.97 32.28
N GLY A 595 5.58 -12.22 32.70
CA GLY A 595 6.40 -12.53 33.87
C GLY A 595 7.60 -13.42 33.53
N GLY A 596 8.68 -13.27 34.30
CA GLY A 596 9.96 -13.97 34.10
C GLY A 596 10.98 -13.18 33.29
N ASN A 597 12.17 -13.77 33.10
CA ASN A 597 13.30 -13.11 32.45
C ASN A 597 13.32 -13.47 30.95
N ILE A 598 13.14 -12.47 30.06
CA ILE A 598 13.17 -12.70 28.61
C ILE A 598 14.56 -13.12 28.13
N SER A 599 15.64 -12.81 28.86
CA SER A 599 16.99 -13.27 28.53
C SER A 599 17.10 -14.80 28.59
N HIS A 600 16.37 -15.44 29.51
CA HIS A 600 16.28 -16.90 29.59
C HIS A 600 15.58 -17.48 28.36
N TRP A 601 14.45 -16.88 27.95
CA TRP A 601 13.74 -17.28 26.73
C TRP A 601 14.59 -17.06 25.48
N PHE A 602 15.29 -15.94 25.40
CA PHE A 602 16.22 -15.64 24.33
C PHE A 602 17.33 -16.69 24.26
N ASN A 603 17.98 -16.99 25.39
CA ASN A 603 19.00 -18.04 25.48
C ASN A 603 18.46 -19.40 25.00
N ASN A 604 17.26 -19.80 25.44
CA ASN A 604 16.66 -21.04 24.97
C ASN A 604 16.43 -21.02 23.45
N LYS A 605 15.92 -19.91 22.91
CA LYS A 605 15.59 -19.77 21.48
C LYS A 605 16.80 -19.75 20.56
N ILE A 606 17.93 -19.18 20.97
CA ILE A 606 19.17 -19.21 20.17
C ILE A 606 19.86 -20.58 20.17
N ASN A 607 19.53 -21.47 21.11
CA ASN A 607 20.01 -22.85 21.14
C ASN A 607 19.17 -23.82 20.29
N GLU A 608 17.95 -23.43 19.89
CA GLU A 608 17.07 -24.22 19.01
C GLU A 608 17.61 -24.27 17.55
N PRO A 609 17.15 -25.23 16.73
CA PRO A 609 17.36 -25.21 15.29
C PRO A 609 16.90 -23.89 14.63
N LEU A 610 17.78 -23.29 13.80
CA LEU A 610 17.59 -21.99 13.18
C LEU A 610 17.44 -22.02 11.65
N ALA A 611 17.81 -23.10 10.97
CA ALA A 611 17.93 -23.11 9.50
C ALA A 611 16.65 -22.66 8.75
N THR A 612 15.47 -22.97 9.28
CA THR A 612 14.16 -22.58 8.75
C THR A 612 13.68 -21.20 9.22
N LYS A 613 14.28 -20.63 10.27
CA LYS A 613 13.91 -19.34 10.86
C LYS A 613 14.70 -18.21 10.20
N THR A 614 14.23 -17.75 9.04
CA THR A 614 14.97 -16.79 8.18
C THR A 614 15.45 -15.53 8.88
N THR A 615 14.62 -14.86 9.67
CA THR A 615 15.06 -13.64 10.40
C THR A 615 16.09 -13.98 11.47
N ALA A 616 15.81 -14.99 12.31
CA ALA A 616 16.71 -15.38 13.39
C ALA A 616 18.08 -15.83 12.86
N LYS A 617 18.14 -16.70 11.85
CA LYS A 617 19.42 -17.15 11.28
C LYS A 617 20.22 -16.00 10.68
N ASN A 618 19.57 -15.06 9.99
CA ASN A 618 20.27 -13.94 9.36
C ASN A 618 20.82 -12.94 10.36
N LEU A 619 20.06 -12.62 11.42
CA LEU A 619 20.51 -11.74 12.49
C LEU A 619 21.65 -12.39 13.28
N LEU A 620 21.45 -13.61 13.77
CA LEU A 620 22.39 -14.28 14.64
C LEU A 620 23.71 -14.62 13.94
N CYS A 621 23.68 -15.09 12.69
CA CYS A 621 24.92 -15.38 11.96
C CYS A 621 25.71 -14.10 11.65
N ARG A 622 25.04 -12.96 11.41
CA ARG A 622 25.72 -11.67 11.18
C ARG A 622 26.30 -11.10 12.47
N ILE A 623 25.54 -11.10 13.57
CA ILE A 623 26.05 -10.73 14.88
C ILE A 623 27.26 -11.60 15.23
N HIS A 624 27.13 -12.92 15.07
CA HIS A 624 28.23 -13.83 15.35
C HIS A 624 29.45 -13.50 14.49
N ALA A 625 29.29 -13.30 13.19
CA ALA A 625 30.41 -12.97 12.32
C ALA A 625 31.06 -11.63 12.69
N MET A 626 30.28 -10.57 12.92
CA MET A 626 30.79 -9.28 13.37
C MET A 626 31.62 -9.39 14.66
N LEU A 627 31.21 -10.23 15.60
CA LEU A 627 31.94 -10.47 16.86
C LEU A 627 33.27 -11.23 16.68
N HIS A 628 33.59 -11.71 15.48
CA HIS A 628 34.91 -12.27 15.13
C HIS A 628 35.80 -11.28 14.38
N GLU A 629 35.26 -10.15 13.95
CA GLU A 629 35.99 -9.14 13.17
C GLU A 629 36.66 -8.11 14.08
N ASN A 630 37.76 -7.54 13.59
CA ASN A 630 38.33 -6.32 14.14
C ASN A 630 37.67 -5.10 13.49
N LEU A 631 36.67 -4.50 14.16
CA LEU A 631 35.89 -3.39 13.59
C LEU A 631 36.72 -2.14 13.26
N ASP A 632 37.90 -1.97 13.88
CA ASP A 632 38.81 -0.85 13.61
C ASP A 632 39.42 -0.89 12.20
N GLU A 633 39.40 -2.05 11.54
CA GLU A 633 39.89 -2.22 10.16
C GLU A 633 38.86 -1.83 9.09
N TYR A 634 37.63 -1.51 9.50
CA TYR A 634 36.54 -1.21 8.60
C TYR A 634 36.26 0.28 8.52
N THR A 635 35.96 0.74 7.30
CA THR A 635 35.13 1.93 7.15
C THR A 635 33.67 1.52 7.23
N SER A 636 32.84 2.46 7.68
CA SER A 636 31.39 2.36 7.70
C SER A 636 30.79 1.78 6.40
N ASP A 637 31.22 2.27 5.24
CA ASP A 637 30.65 1.84 3.95
C ASP A 637 31.14 0.45 3.53
N ASN A 638 32.42 0.15 3.78
CA ASN A 638 32.95 -1.17 3.48
C ASN A 638 32.34 -2.24 4.39
N LEU A 639 32.08 -1.96 5.67
CA LEU A 639 31.41 -2.89 6.56
C LEU A 639 29.96 -3.17 6.12
N ILE A 640 29.19 -2.14 5.78
CA ILE A 640 27.82 -2.33 5.28
C ILE A 640 27.83 -3.17 4.01
N LYS A 641 28.75 -2.86 3.08
CA LYS A 641 28.92 -3.65 1.86
C LYS A 641 29.23 -5.12 2.20
N HIS A 642 30.20 -5.32 3.10
CA HIS A 642 30.73 -6.61 3.50
C HIS A 642 29.70 -7.52 4.18
N PHE A 643 28.78 -6.99 4.99
CA PHE A 643 27.80 -7.79 5.76
C PHE A 643 26.36 -7.77 5.23
N PHE A 644 25.97 -6.74 4.47
CA PHE A 644 24.55 -6.51 4.15
C PHE A 644 24.25 -6.29 2.67
N LYS A 645 25.21 -5.85 1.84
CA LYS A 645 24.97 -5.62 0.40
C LYS A 645 25.54 -6.69 -0.51
N ASP A 646 26.70 -7.24 -0.17
CA ASP A 646 27.29 -8.32 -0.97
C ASP A 646 26.37 -9.56 -0.97
N HIS A 647 26.43 -10.35 -2.03
CA HIS A 647 25.68 -11.61 -2.11
C HIS A 647 26.23 -12.60 -1.08
N ILE A 648 25.44 -12.83 -0.03
CA ILE A 648 25.78 -13.65 1.14
C ILE A 648 24.70 -14.69 1.32
N ASP A 649 25.11 -15.94 1.53
CA ASP A 649 24.27 -17.04 1.95
C ASP A 649 24.55 -17.40 3.41
N ILE A 650 23.58 -18.07 4.06
CA ILE A 650 23.84 -18.76 5.32
C ILE A 650 24.21 -20.19 4.97
N GLU A 651 25.49 -20.52 5.14
CA GLU A 651 26.06 -21.82 4.82
C GLU A 651 25.92 -22.80 5.98
N HIS A 652 25.63 -24.05 5.62
CA HIS A 652 25.73 -25.22 6.51
C HIS A 652 27.12 -25.83 6.38
N ILE A 653 27.93 -25.78 7.43
CA ILE A 653 29.29 -26.35 7.39
C ILE A 653 29.20 -27.85 7.06
N GLN A 654 28.40 -28.60 7.82
CA GLN A 654 27.87 -29.92 7.42
C GLN A 654 26.47 -29.80 6.81
N ALA A 655 26.28 -30.31 5.59
CA ALA A 655 24.97 -30.38 4.94
C ALA A 655 24.36 -31.79 4.99
N TYR A 656 23.02 -31.88 4.92
CA TYR A 656 22.28 -33.15 4.84
C TYR A 656 22.63 -33.97 3.59
N ASN A 657 22.82 -33.31 2.45
CA ASN A 657 23.01 -33.95 1.14
C ASN A 657 24.49 -34.20 0.81
N ASP A 658 25.35 -34.36 1.82
CA ASP A 658 26.74 -34.71 1.61
C ASP A 658 26.82 -36.01 0.80
N ARG A 659 27.57 -35.97 -0.33
CA ARG A 659 27.45 -36.90 -1.47
C ARG A 659 27.55 -38.38 -1.11
N ASN A 660 28.06 -38.72 0.06
CA ASN A 660 28.40 -40.09 0.44
C ASN A 660 27.56 -40.68 1.60
N ASN A 661 26.65 -39.95 2.28
CA ASN A 661 25.96 -40.52 3.47
C ASN A 661 24.75 -39.74 4.04
N ALA A 662 23.83 -39.25 3.20
CA ALA A 662 22.72 -38.38 3.66
C ALA A 662 21.84 -38.96 4.80
N GLU A 663 21.49 -40.25 4.75
CA GLU A 663 20.71 -40.91 5.82
C GLU A 663 21.49 -40.99 7.13
N LYS A 664 22.77 -41.37 7.08
CA LYS A 664 23.63 -41.48 8.25
C LYS A 664 23.89 -40.14 8.92
N VAL A 665 24.03 -39.06 8.13
CA VAL A 665 24.19 -37.70 8.64
C VAL A 665 22.92 -37.26 9.39
N ARG A 666 21.74 -37.54 8.82
CA ARG A 666 20.45 -37.22 9.46
C ARG A 666 20.28 -37.95 10.80
N ASP A 667 20.61 -39.23 10.86
CA ASP A 667 20.52 -40.03 12.09
C ASP A 667 21.52 -39.60 13.16
N THR A 668 22.73 -39.16 12.75
CA THR A 668 23.80 -38.81 13.69
C THR A 668 23.64 -37.38 14.24
N TRP A 669 23.33 -36.41 13.37
CA TRP A 669 23.36 -34.99 13.73
C TRP A 669 22.08 -34.50 14.42
N GLY A 670 20.92 -35.05 14.07
CA GLY A 670 19.63 -34.59 14.61
C GLY A 670 19.46 -33.08 14.46
N ASP A 671 19.04 -32.40 15.53
CA ASP A 671 18.81 -30.95 15.56
C ASP A 671 20.08 -30.10 15.42
N GLU A 672 21.26 -30.66 15.74
CA GLU A 672 22.53 -29.92 15.75
C GLU A 672 22.92 -29.43 14.36
N ILE A 673 22.52 -30.15 13.31
CA ILE A 673 22.81 -29.77 11.91
C ILE A 673 22.22 -28.40 11.54
N ASN A 674 21.14 -27.99 12.20
CA ASN A 674 20.46 -26.74 11.94
C ASN A 674 20.74 -25.70 13.04
N SER A 675 21.68 -25.97 13.97
CA SER A 675 22.03 -25.06 15.05
C SER A 675 22.96 -23.94 14.57
N ILE A 676 23.03 -22.84 15.33
CA ILE A 676 23.99 -21.75 15.06
C ILE A 676 25.45 -22.23 15.03
N GLY A 677 25.76 -23.34 15.71
CA GLY A 677 27.09 -23.94 15.71
C GLY A 677 27.51 -24.49 14.36
N ASN A 678 26.56 -24.97 13.55
CA ASN A 678 26.80 -25.48 12.20
C ASN A 678 26.48 -24.46 11.08
N LEU A 679 26.01 -23.26 11.45
CA LEU A 679 25.66 -22.20 10.51
C LEU A 679 26.68 -21.04 10.56
N MET A 680 26.93 -20.44 9.40
CA MET A 680 27.73 -19.22 9.29
C MET A 680 27.35 -18.44 8.04
N ILE A 681 27.73 -17.16 8.00
CA ILE A 681 27.66 -16.39 6.76
C ILE A 681 28.75 -16.87 5.79
N LEU A 682 28.47 -16.84 4.49
CA LEU A 682 29.43 -17.16 3.44
C LEU A 682 29.08 -16.39 2.17
N GLU A 683 30.08 -15.99 1.39
CA GLU A 683 29.87 -15.37 0.10
C GLU A 683 29.20 -16.35 -0.87
N SER A 684 28.13 -15.93 -1.54
CA SER A 684 27.31 -16.84 -2.35
C SER A 684 28.09 -17.47 -3.53
N ASN A 685 29.14 -16.81 -4.03
CA ASN A 685 30.01 -17.38 -5.06
C ASN A 685 30.85 -18.56 -4.51
N ILE A 686 31.39 -18.43 -3.29
CA ILE A 686 32.10 -19.52 -2.62
C ILE A 686 31.10 -20.64 -2.32
N ASN A 687 29.93 -20.31 -1.77
CA ASN A 687 28.88 -21.29 -1.46
C ASN A 687 28.46 -22.11 -2.69
N ARG A 688 28.22 -21.46 -3.83
CA ARG A 688 27.91 -22.15 -5.10
C ARG A 688 29.05 -23.03 -5.59
N SER A 689 30.31 -22.66 -5.33
CA SER A 689 31.47 -23.44 -5.79
C SER A 689 31.70 -24.72 -5.00
N ILE A 690 31.27 -24.76 -3.73
CA ILE A 690 31.44 -25.92 -2.85
C ILE A 690 30.25 -26.88 -2.88
N GLY A 691 29.04 -26.39 -3.19
CA GLY A 691 27.85 -27.25 -3.30
C GLY A 691 27.68 -28.23 -2.14
N ASN A 692 27.44 -29.51 -2.45
CA ASN A 692 27.28 -30.59 -1.47
C ASN A 692 28.58 -31.38 -1.22
N TYR A 693 29.74 -30.75 -1.37
CA TYR A 693 31.02 -31.40 -1.07
C TYR A 693 31.19 -31.68 0.42
N ASP A 694 32.07 -32.63 0.74
CA ASP A 694 32.43 -32.94 2.12
C ASP A 694 33.24 -31.80 2.74
N PHE A 695 33.37 -31.81 4.07
CA PHE A 695 34.08 -30.76 4.81
C PHE A 695 35.52 -30.55 4.33
N SER A 696 36.25 -31.61 3.98
CA SER A 696 37.66 -31.52 3.55
C SER A 696 37.81 -30.72 2.27
N GLN A 697 36.84 -30.84 1.36
CA GLN A 697 36.76 -30.10 0.11
C GLN A 697 36.27 -28.67 0.34
N LYS A 698 35.23 -28.47 1.16
CA LYS A 698 34.71 -27.14 1.54
C LYS A 698 35.80 -26.27 2.19
N LYS A 699 36.57 -26.86 3.11
CA LYS A 699 37.67 -26.24 3.85
C LYS A 699 38.69 -25.55 2.96
N ASN A 700 39.00 -26.09 1.78
CA ASN A 700 39.96 -25.47 0.87
C ASN A 700 39.44 -24.15 0.30
N LYS A 701 38.13 -24.02 0.09
CA LYS A 701 37.48 -22.80 -0.40
C LYS A 701 37.18 -21.80 0.71
N TYR A 702 36.94 -22.25 1.93
CA TYR A 702 36.77 -21.37 3.09
C TYR A 702 37.99 -20.49 3.38
N LYS A 703 39.20 -20.90 2.97
CA LYS A 703 40.42 -20.08 3.08
C LYS A 703 40.37 -18.80 2.25
N ASP A 704 39.59 -18.82 1.17
CA ASP A 704 39.41 -17.69 0.27
C ASP A 704 38.32 -16.71 0.76
N SER A 705 37.60 -17.05 1.84
CA SER A 705 36.53 -16.20 2.38
C SER A 705 37.11 -14.95 3.03
N LYS A 706 36.38 -13.84 2.90
CA LYS A 706 36.69 -12.57 3.54
C LYS A 706 36.28 -12.49 5.00
N TYR A 707 35.48 -13.43 5.51
CA TYR A 707 34.97 -13.43 6.88
C TYR A 707 35.90 -14.19 7.82
N GLU A 708 36.30 -13.56 8.92
CA GLU A 708 37.19 -14.19 9.90
C GLU A 708 36.54 -15.41 10.58
N VAL A 709 35.22 -15.36 10.80
CA VAL A 709 34.46 -16.51 11.33
C VAL A 709 34.52 -17.74 10.40
N VAL A 710 34.64 -17.54 9.08
CA VAL A 710 34.76 -18.63 8.09
C VAL A 710 36.19 -19.15 8.06
N LYS A 711 37.19 -18.26 8.07
CA LYS A 711 38.61 -18.65 8.13
C LYS A 711 38.91 -19.47 9.38
N ALA A 712 38.31 -19.13 10.52
CA ALA A 712 38.45 -19.87 11.77
C ALA A 712 38.04 -21.35 11.64
N ILE A 713 37.03 -21.67 10.82
CA ILE A 713 36.59 -23.05 10.54
C ILE A 713 37.69 -23.88 9.86
N THR A 714 38.62 -23.25 9.14
CA THR A 714 39.70 -23.97 8.44
C THR A 714 40.74 -24.57 9.39
N SER A 715 40.73 -24.19 10.67
CA SER A 715 41.60 -24.79 11.69
C SER A 715 41.21 -26.24 12.04
N PHE A 716 39.95 -26.62 11.84
CA PHE A 716 39.45 -27.95 12.14
C PHE A 716 39.94 -28.98 11.11
N GLU A 717 40.47 -30.12 11.56
CA GLU A 717 40.89 -31.20 10.66
C GLU A 717 39.68 -31.91 10.04
N ASN A 718 38.70 -32.24 10.87
CA ASN A 718 37.39 -32.76 10.50
C ASN A 718 36.31 -31.90 11.16
N TRP A 719 35.09 -31.95 10.64
CA TRP A 719 33.94 -31.25 11.23
C TRP A 719 32.92 -32.24 11.73
N THR A 720 32.76 -32.31 13.06
CA THR A 720 31.89 -33.28 13.73
C THR A 720 30.71 -32.59 14.41
N LYS A 721 29.72 -33.40 14.84
CA LYS A 721 28.59 -32.91 15.63
C LYS A 721 29.06 -32.30 16.95
N GLU A 722 30.07 -32.89 17.58
CA GLU A 722 30.66 -32.42 18.83
C GLU A 722 31.35 -31.06 18.63
N ASP A 723 32.03 -30.86 17.50
CA ASP A 723 32.64 -29.57 17.16
C ASP A 723 31.58 -28.49 16.94
N ALA A 724 30.50 -28.83 16.21
CA ALA A 724 29.37 -27.93 16.02
C ALA A 724 28.70 -27.56 17.35
N ALA A 725 28.51 -28.52 18.26
CA ALA A 725 27.94 -28.28 19.58
C ALA A 725 28.81 -27.36 20.44
N LYS A 726 30.15 -27.56 20.45
CA LYS A 726 31.10 -26.67 21.14
C LYS A 726 31.06 -25.26 20.55
N ARG A 727 31.10 -25.15 19.22
CA ARG A 727 30.99 -23.85 18.54
C ARG A 727 29.65 -23.17 18.86
N ARG A 728 28.54 -23.92 18.96
CA ARG A 728 27.25 -23.36 19.40
C ARG A 728 27.38 -22.73 20.78
N GLU A 729 27.92 -23.44 21.76
CA GLU A 729 28.08 -22.92 23.13
C GLU A 729 28.90 -21.62 23.17
N GLU A 730 30.01 -21.58 22.43
CA GLU A 730 30.85 -20.37 22.30
C GLU A 730 30.11 -19.22 21.61
N SER A 731 29.41 -19.52 20.51
CA SER A 731 28.63 -18.53 19.74
C SER A 731 27.52 -17.93 20.59
N VAL A 732 26.77 -18.78 21.28
CA VAL A 732 25.68 -18.41 22.19
C VAL A 732 26.22 -17.52 23.30
N LYS A 733 27.34 -17.90 23.94
CA LYS A 733 27.97 -17.08 24.98
C LYS A 733 28.35 -15.68 24.48
N LYS A 734 29.01 -15.59 23.32
CA LYS A 734 29.40 -14.30 22.72
C LYS A 734 28.19 -13.42 22.39
N ILE A 735 27.13 -14.01 21.83
CA ILE A 735 25.91 -13.29 21.48
C ILE A 735 25.17 -12.83 22.74
N LEU A 736 25.11 -13.67 23.78
CA LEU A 736 24.50 -13.29 25.05
C LEU A 736 25.24 -12.12 25.70
N GLU A 737 26.57 -12.14 25.75
CA GLU A 737 27.37 -11.02 26.28
C GLU A 737 27.15 -9.74 25.46
N TYR A 738 27.05 -9.86 24.13
CA TYR A 738 26.76 -8.72 23.27
C TYR A 738 25.39 -8.09 23.56
N ILE A 739 24.33 -8.91 23.66
CA ILE A 739 22.96 -8.44 23.93
C ILE A 739 22.84 -7.95 25.37
N TYR A 740 23.36 -8.72 26.33
CA TYR A 740 23.26 -8.54 27.76
C TYR A 740 24.66 -8.49 28.41
N PRO A 741 25.37 -7.35 28.35
CA PRO A 741 26.70 -7.25 28.96
C PRO A 741 26.66 -7.50 30.47
N GLY A 742 27.56 -8.35 30.96
CA GLY A 742 27.71 -8.66 32.40
C GLY A 742 26.62 -9.56 33.00
N LEU A 743 25.92 -10.36 32.18
CA LEU A 743 24.84 -11.26 32.60
C LEU A 743 25.26 -12.74 32.58
#